data_AF-R4XCL9-F1
#
_entry.id   AF-R4XCL9-F1
#
_cell.length_a   1.000
_cell.length_b   1.000
_cell.length_c   1.000
_cell.angle_alpha   90.00
_cell.angle_beta   90.00
_cell.angle_gamma   90.00
#
_symmetry.space_group_name_H-M   'P 1'
#
loop_
_entity.id
_entity.type
_entity.pdbx_description
1 polymer ?
#
loop_
_entity_poly.entity_id
_entity_poly.type
_entity_poly.pdbx_seq_one_letter_code
_entity_poly.pdbx_strand_id
1 'polypeptide(L)'
;MSVIYLSQELEKLKSVAAEKQSLFLFNVLSTQYQNLALLDATLIIAQSSTLLEGLIIALRSPGLNRAHRNLLGRCFVTTFRRIDRGPFETTTKILALLQREKDEKYKWNAIVVLGIIFENIGDQIVSLVPELVNVLGRLTKSSAGGPGIRAAAFNAIGAALSKTAKLDDASYRDVLKYLKNCLPDKSAVVYTAAYDCLNELIICGSNHNEESLQNMILKNVEQITFKTVRSAASRCLASFYLKVLLTSHTDEESEASHVELMYRNLSTLYNKTLYRQVRSIVAVTYQEILYRMGAAWITQYHEQTMISVLNDLQLTVPQTDRHRMLMTRRHVKILLRQIGDALDQEAQVVAINRMLAHIRTAPSRHILVPCLMEITRLVRTLGSATPSDIEFDPIFFLMSHPVHSVQVATAMTMKTIVLNVPSLLSNMVTNVFTRLKDELSTFSDADGTARNLDCLGLAFSLAALTSAGVQRPLYISLDKTAQQILNLANDTLKASSKSTLHTASVQVQVAWTLVGALQSLGPTFIRSHLSQLLLLWKNALPKPLAKETQSSGDKLFLFHVRETALSSIYAFLKHCRPLCTSDVIKRLSTMISNSLAFLQATHVAPPSPVEPKLFNHGPAELEAKLRCRVLACLLEVERMGGTEIEESGVTALAAFADPKIHITSSLGYTSIWDVCDNFAFGISPYCKVPQNIDDMLEVPVFDGIEHDYMHLFVEEHEQEETPPAENCVAEHGIHLFAGLFHKQNAQVQESLLAQMATLLANAQAQRNPGRYTAVQINCLLAIKRTLTTEDIGTVPAKSMSGMTELIVEGLSSSDTYVRRLAAESFGRLATLGGSAMTTSQVNDLVDRIVKDRDPFVRSGCTTALGYIHKFLGGIAAVYHLKSILNVL
;
A
#
# COMPACT_ATOMS: atom_id res chain seq x y z
N MET A 1 52.35 -9.89 12.64
CA MET A 1 51.12 -10.63 12.29
C MET A 1 51.51 -11.74 11.32
N SER A 2 51.01 -12.95 11.50
CA SER A 2 51.33 -14.11 10.66
C SER A 2 50.07 -14.63 9.98
N VAL A 3 50.24 -15.27 8.82
CA VAL A 3 49.17 -16.02 8.17
C VAL A 3 48.69 -17.11 9.13
N ILE A 4 47.38 -17.14 9.42
CA ILE A 4 46.81 -18.22 10.24
C ILE A 4 46.72 -19.46 9.36
N TYR A 5 47.35 -20.56 9.81
CA TYR A 5 47.20 -21.87 9.17
C TYR A 5 45.81 -22.41 9.50
N LEU A 6 44.85 -22.17 8.61
CA LEU A 6 43.46 -22.59 8.76
C LEU A 6 43.31 -24.10 9.03
N SER A 7 44.21 -24.94 8.53
CA SER A 7 44.23 -26.38 8.82
C SER A 7 44.37 -26.68 10.31
N GLN A 8 45.23 -25.95 11.04
CA GLN A 8 45.47 -26.15 12.47
C GLN A 8 44.32 -25.59 13.33
N GLU A 9 43.75 -24.45 12.94
CA GLU A 9 42.58 -23.87 13.64
C GLU A 9 41.30 -24.69 13.42
N LEU A 10 41.14 -25.31 12.25
CA LEU A 10 40.04 -26.24 11.97
C LEU A 10 40.15 -27.55 12.76
N GLU A 11 41.36 -27.98 13.15
CA GLU A 11 41.53 -29.08 14.09
C GLU A 11 41.12 -28.69 15.51
N LYS A 12 41.46 -27.47 15.95
CA LYS A 12 41.00 -26.92 17.24
C LYS A 12 39.47 -26.81 17.29
N LEU A 13 38.82 -26.50 16.17
CA LEU A 13 37.35 -26.44 16.08
C LEU A 13 36.67 -27.76 16.48
N LYS A 14 37.30 -28.93 16.24
CA LYS A 14 36.75 -30.24 16.65
C LYS A 14 36.73 -30.43 18.18
N SER A 15 37.57 -29.68 18.92
CA SER A 15 37.66 -29.74 20.38
C SER A 15 36.72 -28.76 21.10
N VAL A 16 36.10 -27.82 20.37
CA VAL A 16 35.18 -26.82 20.91
C VAL A 16 33.77 -27.42 21.04
N ALA A 17 33.05 -27.10 22.12
CA ALA A 17 31.66 -27.52 22.31
C ALA A 17 30.77 -27.07 21.12
N ALA A 18 29.87 -27.95 20.65
CA ALA A 18 29.07 -27.75 19.44
C ALA A 18 28.35 -26.38 19.35
N GLU A 19 27.86 -25.88 20.49
CA GLU A 19 27.17 -24.59 20.59
C GLU A 19 28.08 -23.37 20.32
N LYS A 20 29.39 -23.50 20.54
CA LYS A 20 30.39 -22.43 20.37
C LYS A 20 31.19 -22.54 19.07
N GLN A 21 31.05 -23.64 18.34
CA GLN A 21 31.82 -23.91 17.11
C GLN A 21 31.54 -22.88 16.02
N SER A 22 30.30 -22.39 15.88
CA SER A 22 29.94 -21.39 14.87
C SER A 22 30.61 -20.04 15.13
N LEU A 23 30.55 -19.54 16.37
CA LEU A 23 31.16 -18.27 16.76
C LEU A 23 32.69 -18.33 16.72
N PHE A 24 33.27 -19.46 17.10
CA PHE A 24 34.71 -19.71 16.95
C PHE A 24 35.14 -19.64 15.47
N LEU A 25 34.43 -20.33 14.58
CA LEU A 25 34.72 -20.32 13.13
C LEU A 25 34.57 -18.93 12.52
N PHE A 26 33.54 -18.17 12.93
CA PHE A 26 33.35 -16.79 12.50
C PHE A 26 34.53 -15.91 12.91
N ASN A 27 34.97 -16.01 14.16
CA ASN A 27 36.11 -15.23 14.66
C ASN A 27 37.39 -15.58 13.91
N VAL A 28 37.69 -16.88 13.72
CA VAL A 28 38.89 -17.32 12.98
C VAL A 28 38.89 -16.78 11.54
N LEU A 29 37.77 -16.91 10.82
CA LEU A 29 37.65 -16.40 9.45
C LEU A 29 37.70 -14.87 9.39
N SER A 30 37.11 -14.18 10.37
CA SER A 30 37.15 -12.72 10.45
C SER A 30 38.55 -12.19 10.73
N THR A 31 39.27 -12.81 11.67
CA THR A 31 40.67 -12.48 11.96
C THR A 31 41.56 -12.79 10.76
N GLN A 32 41.33 -13.90 10.06
CA GLN A 32 42.06 -14.22 8.84
C GLN A 32 41.82 -13.19 7.73
N TYR A 33 40.58 -12.76 7.53
CA TYR A 33 40.24 -11.71 6.58
C TYR A 33 40.93 -10.37 6.91
N GLN A 34 40.92 -9.97 8.18
CA GLN A 34 41.61 -8.75 8.65
C GLN A 34 43.12 -8.85 8.45
N ASN A 35 43.72 -9.99 8.79
CA ASN A 35 45.14 -10.23 8.59
C ASN A 35 45.52 -10.19 7.10
N LEU A 36 44.72 -10.81 6.23
CA LEU A 36 44.93 -10.77 4.79
C LEU A 36 44.83 -9.36 4.20
N ALA A 37 44.06 -8.47 4.82
CA ALA A 37 44.02 -7.06 4.42
C ALA A 37 45.29 -6.30 4.81
N LEU A 38 45.88 -6.60 5.96
CA LEU A 38 46.98 -5.84 6.58
C LEU A 38 48.40 -6.38 6.26
N LEU A 39 48.53 -7.62 5.79
CA LEU A 39 49.81 -8.25 5.47
C LEU A 39 50.46 -7.71 4.18
N ASP A 40 51.80 -7.71 4.12
CA ASP A 40 52.57 -7.33 2.93
C ASP A 40 52.36 -8.30 1.75
N ALA A 41 52.27 -7.75 0.53
CA ALA A 41 51.97 -8.52 -0.69
C ALA A 41 53.01 -9.61 -1.00
N THR A 42 54.29 -9.36 -0.68
CA THR A 42 55.39 -10.31 -0.92
C THR A 42 55.26 -11.59 -0.08
N LEU A 43 54.79 -11.46 1.16
CA LEU A 43 54.59 -12.59 2.08
C LEU A 43 53.39 -13.45 1.65
N ILE A 44 52.32 -12.80 1.16
CA ILE A 44 51.14 -13.49 0.64
C ILE A 44 51.47 -14.29 -0.63
N ILE A 45 52.29 -13.74 -1.51
CA ILE A 45 52.75 -14.46 -2.71
C ILE A 45 53.58 -15.70 -2.31
N ALA A 46 54.49 -15.54 -1.35
CA ALA A 46 55.36 -16.63 -0.87
C ALA A 46 54.59 -17.79 -0.19
N GLN A 47 53.48 -17.50 0.49
CA GLN A 47 52.66 -18.50 1.20
C GLN A 47 51.36 -18.88 0.48
N SER A 48 51.17 -18.41 -0.75
CA SER A 48 49.93 -18.53 -1.51
C SER A 48 49.39 -19.96 -1.63
N SER A 49 50.24 -20.94 -1.92
CA SER A 49 49.85 -22.35 -2.04
C SER A 49 49.24 -22.90 -0.74
N THR A 50 49.93 -22.70 0.38
CA THR A 50 49.47 -23.16 1.71
C THR A 50 48.19 -22.48 2.16
N LEU A 51 48.04 -21.19 1.83
CA LEU A 51 46.87 -20.41 2.19
C LEU A 51 45.64 -20.85 1.37
N LEU A 52 45.81 -21.04 0.07
CA LEU A 52 44.74 -21.51 -0.81
C LEU A 52 44.30 -22.95 -0.49
N GLU A 53 45.24 -23.85 -0.18
CA GLU A 53 44.91 -25.20 0.30
C GLU A 53 44.14 -25.16 1.63
N GLY A 54 44.57 -24.32 2.58
CA GLY A 54 43.86 -24.13 3.85
C GLY A 54 42.42 -23.62 3.67
N LEU A 55 42.21 -22.69 2.73
CA LEU A 55 40.87 -22.19 2.38
C LEU A 55 40.01 -23.26 1.68
N ILE A 56 40.59 -24.11 0.82
CA ILE A 56 39.88 -25.24 0.19
C ILE A 56 39.46 -26.28 1.25
N ILE A 57 40.33 -26.57 2.23
CA ILE A 57 40.01 -27.47 3.35
C ILE A 57 38.84 -26.89 4.17
N ALA A 58 38.82 -25.56 4.39
CA ALA A 58 37.74 -24.90 5.12
C ALA A 58 36.36 -25.09 4.48
N LEU A 59 36.25 -25.30 3.16
CA LEU A 59 34.98 -25.59 2.48
C LEU A 59 34.31 -26.90 2.98
N ARG A 60 35.10 -27.86 3.46
CA ARG A 60 34.65 -29.15 4.01
C ARG A 60 34.20 -29.07 5.47
N SER A 61 34.30 -27.91 6.11
CA SER A 61 33.90 -27.76 7.50
C SER A 61 32.37 -27.92 7.67
N PRO A 62 31.91 -28.80 8.59
CA PRO A 62 30.50 -28.96 8.87
C PRO A 62 29.95 -27.71 9.57
N GLY A 63 28.77 -27.22 9.16
CA GLY A 63 28.09 -26.11 9.85
C GLY A 63 28.39 -24.69 9.33
N LEU A 64 28.94 -24.54 8.12
CA LEU A 64 29.12 -23.23 7.49
C LEU A 64 27.78 -22.52 7.19
N ASN A 65 27.40 -21.60 8.07
CA ASN A 65 26.31 -20.64 7.83
C ASN A 65 26.66 -19.61 6.72
N ARG A 66 25.64 -18.86 6.26
CA ARG A 66 25.78 -17.81 5.21
C ARG A 66 26.93 -16.82 5.51
N ALA A 67 27.06 -16.38 6.76
CA ALA A 67 28.11 -15.44 7.16
C ALA A 67 29.52 -16.03 6.97
N HIS A 68 29.73 -17.29 7.34
CA HIS A 68 31.02 -17.96 7.16
C HIS A 68 31.38 -18.14 5.68
N ARG A 69 30.40 -18.54 4.85
CA ARG A 69 30.61 -18.68 3.39
C ARG A 69 31.02 -17.35 2.74
N ASN A 70 30.38 -16.26 3.14
CA ASN A 70 30.70 -14.92 2.65
C ASN A 70 32.11 -14.48 3.08
N LEU A 71 32.48 -14.70 4.35
CA LEU A 71 33.84 -14.41 4.82
C LEU A 71 34.89 -15.27 4.13
N LEU A 72 34.62 -16.56 3.95
CA LEU A 72 35.52 -17.48 3.25
C LEU A 72 35.72 -17.06 1.80
N GLY A 73 34.64 -16.73 1.08
CA GLY A 73 34.72 -16.18 -0.28
C GLY A 73 35.52 -14.88 -0.35
N ARG A 74 35.34 -13.97 0.61
CA ARG A 74 36.14 -12.73 0.71
C ARG A 74 37.63 -13.00 0.98
N CYS A 75 37.97 -14.04 1.74
CA CYS A 75 39.36 -14.46 1.94
C CYS A 75 40.00 -14.96 0.64
N PHE A 76 39.28 -15.74 -0.18
CA PHE A 76 39.73 -16.11 -1.52
C PHE A 76 39.95 -14.88 -2.40
N VAL A 77 38.98 -13.97 -2.46
CA VAL A 77 39.06 -12.77 -3.32
C VAL A 77 40.22 -11.85 -2.93
N THR A 78 40.41 -11.59 -1.63
CA THR A 78 41.52 -10.76 -1.15
C THR A 78 42.89 -11.36 -1.44
N THR A 79 42.99 -12.69 -1.37
CA THR A 79 44.20 -13.44 -1.74
C THR A 79 44.45 -13.35 -3.24
N PHE A 80 43.44 -13.63 -4.07
CA PHE A 80 43.54 -13.62 -5.52
C PHE A 80 43.85 -12.23 -6.11
N ARG A 81 43.36 -11.14 -5.51
CA ARG A 81 43.74 -9.78 -5.96
C ARG A 81 45.24 -9.45 -5.82
N ARG A 82 46.00 -10.29 -5.11
CA ARG A 82 47.44 -10.09 -4.84
C ARG A 82 48.32 -11.13 -5.56
N ILE A 83 47.74 -12.03 -6.37
CA ILE A 83 48.45 -13.13 -7.03
C ILE A 83 48.00 -13.26 -8.50
N ASP A 84 48.95 -13.34 -9.43
CA ASP A 84 48.64 -13.32 -10.87
C ASP A 84 48.16 -14.66 -11.48
N ARG A 85 48.66 -15.81 -11.04
CA ARG A 85 48.33 -17.14 -11.64
C ARG A 85 47.48 -18.06 -10.75
N GLY A 86 47.40 -17.76 -9.46
CA GLY A 86 46.64 -18.55 -8.48
C GLY A 86 45.12 -18.66 -8.70
N PRO A 87 44.41 -17.62 -9.24
CA PRO A 87 42.96 -17.66 -9.38
C PRO A 87 42.46 -18.74 -10.35
N PHE A 88 43.11 -18.90 -11.51
CA PHE A 88 42.70 -19.87 -12.53
C PHE A 88 42.86 -21.32 -12.03
N GLU A 89 44.06 -21.70 -11.59
CA GLU A 89 44.35 -23.06 -11.12
C GLU A 89 43.49 -23.48 -9.94
N THR A 90 43.29 -22.57 -8.98
CA THR A 90 42.51 -22.85 -7.78
C THR A 90 41.03 -22.98 -8.10
N THR A 91 40.50 -22.16 -9.01
CA THR A 91 39.10 -22.25 -9.44
C THR A 91 38.86 -23.56 -10.21
N THR A 92 39.75 -23.96 -11.12
CA THR A 92 39.67 -25.26 -11.80
C THR A 92 39.72 -26.43 -10.81
N LYS A 93 40.58 -26.36 -9.78
CA LYS A 93 40.61 -27.36 -8.69
C LYS A 93 39.27 -27.45 -7.96
N ILE A 94 38.65 -26.32 -7.61
CA ILE A 94 37.35 -26.30 -6.93
C ILE A 94 36.24 -26.88 -7.84
N LEU A 95 36.23 -26.55 -9.14
CA LEU A 95 35.29 -27.11 -10.12
C LEU A 95 35.43 -28.63 -10.27
N ALA A 96 36.67 -29.13 -10.37
CA ALA A 96 36.95 -30.56 -10.46
C ALA A 96 36.54 -31.31 -9.19
N LEU A 97 36.74 -30.72 -8.01
CA LEU A 97 36.27 -31.28 -6.74
C LEU A 97 34.73 -31.33 -6.70
N LEU A 98 34.05 -30.28 -7.16
CA LEU A 98 32.58 -30.24 -7.16
C LEU A 98 31.95 -31.38 -7.96
N GLN A 99 32.57 -31.78 -9.08
CA GLN A 99 32.08 -32.88 -9.92
C GLN A 99 32.16 -34.26 -9.25
N ARG A 100 33.15 -34.47 -8.38
CA ARG A 100 33.42 -35.77 -7.74
C ARG A 100 32.74 -35.93 -6.40
N GLU A 101 32.39 -34.83 -5.74
CA GLU A 101 31.89 -34.84 -4.38
C GLU A 101 30.43 -35.31 -4.28
N LYS A 102 30.12 -36.03 -3.19
CA LYS A 102 28.76 -36.53 -2.91
C LYS A 102 28.06 -35.75 -1.80
N ASP A 103 28.81 -35.11 -0.91
CA ASP A 103 28.26 -34.34 0.20
C ASP A 103 27.57 -33.05 -0.31
N GLU A 104 26.25 -32.95 -0.07
CA GLU A 104 25.43 -31.81 -0.44
C GLU A 104 25.85 -30.51 0.27
N LYS A 105 26.31 -30.60 1.52
CA LYS A 105 26.74 -29.41 2.29
C LYS A 105 28.01 -28.83 1.70
N TYR A 106 28.97 -29.69 1.37
CA TYR A 106 30.19 -29.26 0.68
C TYR A 106 29.88 -28.65 -0.68
N LYS A 107 29.03 -29.29 -1.49
CA LYS A 107 28.58 -28.73 -2.78
C LYS A 107 28.01 -27.33 -2.61
N TRP A 108 27.11 -27.14 -1.65
CA TRP A 108 26.51 -25.84 -1.41
C TRP A 108 27.57 -24.78 -1.04
N ASN A 109 28.50 -25.10 -0.14
CA ASN A 109 29.57 -24.20 0.26
C ASN A 109 30.47 -23.82 -0.92
N ALA A 110 30.89 -24.80 -1.70
CA ALA A 110 31.75 -24.60 -2.86
C ALA A 110 31.08 -23.76 -3.95
N ILE A 111 29.79 -23.98 -4.24
CA ILE A 111 29.05 -23.20 -5.25
C ILE A 111 28.93 -21.74 -4.83
N VAL A 112 28.60 -21.47 -3.56
CA VAL A 112 28.48 -20.08 -3.06
C VAL A 112 29.83 -19.37 -3.13
N VAL A 113 30.92 -20.05 -2.75
CA VAL A 113 32.27 -19.47 -2.80
C VAL A 113 32.73 -19.26 -4.24
N LEU A 114 32.44 -20.18 -5.17
CA LEU A 114 32.66 -19.98 -6.61
C LEU A 114 31.91 -18.75 -7.12
N GLY A 115 30.64 -18.57 -6.75
CA GLY A 115 29.87 -17.38 -7.12
C GLY A 115 30.55 -16.07 -6.67
N ILE A 116 31.03 -16.01 -5.42
CA ILE A 116 31.75 -14.84 -4.89
C ILE A 116 33.07 -14.59 -5.64
N ILE A 117 33.79 -15.65 -6.00
CA ILE A 117 35.04 -15.55 -6.77
C ILE A 117 34.75 -14.96 -8.16
N PHE A 118 33.78 -15.50 -8.89
CA PHE A 118 33.41 -15.02 -10.22
C PHE A 118 32.84 -13.58 -10.19
N GLU A 119 32.07 -13.22 -9.16
CA GLU A 119 31.55 -11.85 -9.02
C GLU A 119 32.65 -10.78 -8.89
N ASN A 120 33.78 -11.13 -8.26
CA ASN A 120 34.82 -10.15 -7.92
C ASN A 120 36.06 -10.20 -8.83
N ILE A 121 36.39 -11.38 -9.37
CA ILE A 121 37.60 -11.63 -10.17
C ILE A 121 37.26 -12.28 -11.52
N GLY A 122 35.96 -12.37 -11.87
CA GLY A 122 35.47 -12.99 -13.10
C GLY A 122 36.18 -12.52 -14.36
N ASP A 123 36.51 -11.22 -14.45
CA ASP A 123 37.23 -10.62 -15.60
C ASP A 123 38.58 -11.30 -15.90
N GLN A 124 39.27 -11.82 -14.87
CA GLN A 124 40.57 -12.51 -15.02
C GLN A 124 40.43 -13.99 -15.37
N ILE A 125 39.25 -14.59 -15.15
CA ILE A 125 38.97 -16.02 -15.29
C ILE A 125 37.81 -16.31 -16.25
N VAL A 126 37.49 -15.40 -17.17
CA VAL A 126 36.40 -15.53 -18.15
C VAL A 126 36.49 -16.83 -18.97
N SER A 127 37.70 -17.33 -19.23
CA SER A 127 37.92 -18.58 -19.97
C SER A 127 37.37 -19.83 -19.26
N LEU A 128 37.10 -19.78 -17.95
CA LEU A 128 36.51 -20.87 -17.18
C LEU A 128 34.97 -20.88 -17.20
N VAL A 129 34.33 -19.86 -17.77
CA VAL A 129 32.87 -19.73 -17.78
C VAL A 129 32.16 -20.91 -18.48
N PRO A 130 32.61 -21.43 -19.65
CA PRO A 130 31.98 -22.59 -20.27
C PRO A 130 32.06 -23.86 -19.40
N GLU A 131 33.20 -24.07 -18.73
CA GLU A 131 33.37 -25.19 -17.80
C GLU A 131 32.44 -25.02 -16.59
N LEU A 132 32.37 -23.83 -16.00
CA LEU A 132 31.46 -23.49 -14.91
C LEU A 132 30.00 -23.77 -15.28
N VAL A 133 29.54 -23.30 -16.45
CA VAL A 133 28.16 -23.51 -16.95
C VAL A 133 27.85 -24.99 -17.10
N ASN A 134 28.79 -25.80 -17.61
CA ASN A 134 28.59 -27.25 -17.75
C ASN A 134 28.54 -27.97 -16.39
N VAL A 135 29.39 -27.58 -15.43
CA VAL A 135 29.38 -28.18 -14.08
C VAL A 135 28.12 -27.78 -13.31
N LEU A 136 27.85 -26.48 -13.20
CA LEU A 136 26.75 -25.96 -12.40
C LEU A 136 25.39 -26.17 -13.07
N GLY A 137 25.31 -26.12 -14.40
CA GLY A 137 24.08 -26.38 -15.16
C GLY A 137 23.54 -27.79 -14.99
N ARG A 138 24.38 -28.79 -14.66
CA ARG A 138 23.89 -30.12 -14.27
C ARG A 138 23.22 -30.13 -12.89
N LEU A 139 23.65 -29.24 -11.99
CA LEU A 139 23.14 -29.11 -10.62
C LEU A 139 21.87 -28.27 -10.52
N THR A 140 21.47 -27.57 -11.59
CA THR A 140 20.20 -26.82 -11.65
C THR A 140 18.98 -27.71 -11.91
N LYS A 141 19.20 -28.98 -12.32
CA LYS A 141 18.11 -29.93 -12.51
C LYS A 141 17.43 -30.28 -11.18
N SER A 142 16.11 -30.43 -11.18
CA SER A 142 15.32 -30.79 -10.00
C SER A 142 15.77 -32.09 -9.31
N SER A 143 16.37 -33.01 -10.07
CA SER A 143 16.91 -34.29 -9.59
C SER A 143 18.30 -34.20 -8.94
N ALA A 144 18.99 -33.06 -9.03
CA ALA A 144 20.40 -32.95 -8.65
C ALA A 144 20.65 -32.47 -7.21
N GLY A 145 19.65 -31.90 -6.53
CA GLY A 145 19.78 -31.44 -5.14
C GLY A 145 18.64 -30.55 -4.65
N GLY A 146 18.69 -30.21 -3.36
CA GLY A 146 17.71 -29.34 -2.70
C GLY A 146 17.66 -27.90 -3.27
N PRO A 147 16.58 -27.14 -3.00
CA PRO A 147 16.37 -25.80 -3.58
C PRO A 147 17.52 -24.81 -3.34
N GLY A 148 18.20 -24.88 -2.20
CA GLY A 148 19.34 -24.01 -1.88
C GLY A 148 20.54 -24.20 -2.81
N ILE A 149 20.81 -25.44 -3.24
CA ILE A 149 21.91 -25.76 -4.18
C ILE A 149 21.57 -25.28 -5.58
N ARG A 150 20.33 -25.52 -6.04
CA ARG A 150 19.87 -25.06 -7.36
C ARG A 150 19.92 -23.54 -7.48
N ALA A 151 19.44 -22.83 -6.45
CA ALA A 151 19.50 -21.37 -6.41
C ALA A 151 20.94 -20.86 -6.37
N ALA A 152 21.82 -21.48 -5.56
CA ALA A 152 23.24 -21.12 -5.52
C ALA A 152 23.93 -21.33 -6.87
N ALA A 153 23.57 -22.39 -7.60
CA ALA A 153 24.12 -22.68 -8.92
C ALA A 153 23.73 -21.60 -9.95
N PHE A 154 22.46 -21.17 -9.98
CA PHE A 154 22.03 -20.06 -10.84
C PHE A 154 22.68 -18.74 -10.45
N ASN A 155 22.78 -18.42 -9.15
CA ASN A 155 23.46 -17.21 -8.70
C ASN A 155 24.95 -17.20 -9.09
N ALA A 156 25.64 -18.34 -9.01
CA ALA A 156 27.04 -18.44 -9.40
C ALA A 156 27.23 -18.33 -10.93
N ILE A 157 26.33 -18.91 -11.73
CA ILE A 157 26.32 -18.72 -13.19
C ILE A 157 26.05 -17.24 -13.52
N GLY A 158 25.04 -16.62 -12.91
CA GLY A 158 24.73 -15.20 -13.10
C GLY A 158 25.89 -14.28 -12.71
N ALA A 159 26.54 -14.53 -11.57
CA ALA A 159 27.73 -13.79 -11.15
C ALA A 159 28.87 -13.87 -12.18
N ALA A 160 29.09 -15.05 -12.77
CA ALA A 160 30.08 -15.21 -13.84
C ALA A 160 29.67 -14.43 -15.09
N LEU A 161 28.40 -14.48 -15.49
CA LEU A 161 27.87 -13.75 -16.64
C LEU A 161 28.02 -12.23 -16.49
N SER A 162 27.77 -11.68 -15.29
CA SER A 162 27.86 -10.23 -15.04
C SER A 162 29.24 -9.60 -15.34
N LYS A 163 30.29 -10.44 -15.39
CA LYS A 163 31.67 -10.06 -15.71
C LYS A 163 32.10 -10.45 -17.13
N THR A 164 31.22 -11.09 -17.90
CA THR A 164 31.48 -11.42 -19.30
C THR A 164 30.88 -10.38 -20.23
N ALA A 165 31.71 -9.79 -21.11
CA ALA A 165 31.21 -8.83 -22.10
C ALA A 165 30.41 -9.51 -23.22
N LYS A 166 30.84 -10.70 -23.66
CA LYS A 166 30.16 -11.49 -24.70
C LYS A 166 30.32 -12.98 -24.40
N LEU A 167 29.21 -13.71 -24.44
CA LEU A 167 29.19 -15.16 -24.25
C LEU A 167 29.28 -15.89 -25.61
N ASP A 168 29.86 -17.08 -25.61
CA ASP A 168 29.85 -17.98 -26.77
C ASP A 168 28.46 -18.60 -27.02
N ASP A 169 28.12 -18.84 -28.28
CA ASP A 169 26.79 -19.34 -28.68
C ASP A 169 26.44 -20.74 -28.12
N ALA A 170 27.45 -21.54 -27.78
CA ALA A 170 27.25 -22.85 -27.16
C ALA A 170 26.82 -22.69 -25.70
N SER A 171 27.61 -21.97 -24.88
CA SER A 171 27.25 -21.68 -23.48
C SER A 171 25.94 -20.90 -23.38
N TYR A 172 25.67 -19.97 -24.29
CA TYR A 172 24.40 -19.23 -24.33
C TYR A 172 23.19 -20.15 -24.48
N ARG A 173 23.23 -21.10 -25.43
CA ARG A 173 22.14 -22.07 -25.64
C ARG A 173 21.98 -23.02 -24.47
N ASP A 174 23.08 -23.44 -23.85
CA ASP A 174 23.05 -24.31 -22.68
C ASP A 174 22.39 -23.62 -21.48
N VAL A 175 22.79 -22.38 -21.17
CA VAL A 175 22.17 -21.59 -20.09
C VAL A 175 20.66 -21.40 -20.35
N LEU A 176 20.26 -21.03 -21.57
CA LEU A 176 18.84 -20.91 -21.94
C LEU A 176 18.06 -22.21 -21.72
N LYS A 177 18.65 -23.36 -22.04
CA LYS A 177 18.03 -24.67 -21.84
C LYS A 177 17.82 -24.96 -20.35
N TYR A 178 18.79 -24.63 -19.50
CA TYR A 178 18.66 -24.80 -18.06
C TYR A 178 17.60 -23.87 -17.45
N LEU A 179 17.56 -22.61 -17.90
CA LEU A 179 16.56 -21.62 -17.47
C LEU A 179 15.13 -22.02 -17.85
N LYS A 180 14.90 -22.46 -19.09
CA LYS A 180 13.57 -22.92 -19.57
C LYS A 180 12.95 -24.00 -18.67
N ASN A 181 13.77 -24.85 -18.07
CA ASN A 181 13.30 -25.94 -17.20
C ASN A 181 12.99 -25.48 -15.76
N CYS A 182 13.50 -24.32 -15.32
CA CYS A 182 13.41 -23.85 -13.94
C CYS A 182 12.48 -22.63 -13.74
N LEU A 183 12.07 -21.96 -14.83
CA LEU A 183 11.10 -20.86 -14.80
C LEU A 183 9.66 -21.27 -14.35
N PRO A 184 9.33 -22.54 -14.10
CA PRO A 184 8.13 -22.91 -13.32
C PRO A 184 8.46 -23.64 -12.00
N ASP A 185 9.61 -23.41 -11.37
CA ASP A 185 9.98 -24.08 -10.11
C ASP A 185 9.05 -23.64 -8.95
N LYS A 186 8.68 -24.60 -8.09
CA LYS A 186 7.81 -24.35 -6.92
C LYS A 186 8.51 -23.51 -5.84
N SER A 187 9.83 -23.50 -5.81
CA SER A 187 10.61 -22.78 -4.81
C SER A 187 10.92 -21.35 -5.25
N ALA A 188 10.38 -20.37 -4.53
CA ALA A 188 10.61 -18.94 -4.77
C ALA A 188 12.09 -18.58 -4.92
N VAL A 189 12.97 -19.16 -4.09
CA VAL A 189 14.42 -18.85 -4.08
C VAL A 189 15.10 -19.29 -5.38
N VAL A 190 14.71 -20.45 -5.93
CA VAL A 190 15.26 -20.95 -7.20
C VAL A 190 14.71 -20.15 -8.35
N TYR A 191 13.42 -19.82 -8.28
CA TYR A 191 12.73 -19.08 -9.33
C TYR A 191 13.26 -17.65 -9.45
N THR A 192 13.50 -16.95 -8.33
CA THR A 192 14.17 -15.64 -8.31
C THR A 192 15.59 -15.74 -8.89
N ALA A 193 16.40 -16.70 -8.44
CA ALA A 193 17.76 -16.89 -8.94
C ALA A 193 17.82 -17.19 -10.45
N ALA A 194 16.83 -17.93 -10.97
CA ALA A 194 16.71 -18.19 -12.41
C ALA A 194 16.43 -16.91 -13.20
N TYR A 195 15.50 -16.05 -12.74
CA TYR A 195 15.28 -14.74 -13.36
C TYR A 195 16.51 -13.83 -13.24
N ASP A 196 17.18 -13.77 -12.08
CA ASP A 196 18.41 -12.99 -11.93
C ASP A 196 19.50 -13.47 -12.91
N CYS A 197 19.65 -14.78 -13.11
CA CYS A 197 20.56 -15.33 -14.12
C CYS A 197 20.12 -15.02 -15.56
N LEU A 198 18.80 -15.02 -15.84
CA LEU A 198 18.27 -14.63 -17.15
C LEU A 198 18.52 -13.14 -17.43
N ASN A 199 18.44 -12.28 -16.40
CA ASN A 199 18.75 -10.86 -16.51
C ASN A 199 20.19 -10.64 -17.00
N GLU A 200 21.17 -11.28 -16.36
CA GLU A 200 22.57 -11.19 -16.77
C GLU A 200 22.78 -11.75 -18.18
N LEU A 201 22.10 -12.85 -18.53
CA LEU A 201 22.17 -13.43 -19.87
C LEU A 201 21.62 -12.47 -20.94
N ILE A 202 20.55 -11.73 -20.66
CA ILE A 202 20.00 -10.72 -21.57
C ILE A 202 21.02 -9.61 -21.81
N ILE A 203 21.69 -9.14 -20.75
CA ILE A 203 22.70 -8.08 -20.85
C ILE A 203 23.87 -8.55 -21.74
N CYS A 204 24.41 -9.75 -21.49
CA CYS A 204 25.59 -10.28 -22.18
C CYS A 204 25.32 -10.95 -23.55
N GLY A 205 24.07 -11.33 -23.85
CA GLY A 205 23.69 -12.10 -25.04
C GLY A 205 23.79 -11.33 -26.37
N SER A 206 23.71 -12.02 -27.51
CA SER A 206 23.62 -11.39 -28.85
C SER A 206 22.16 -11.09 -29.25
N ASN A 207 21.94 -10.13 -30.15
CA ASN A 207 20.60 -9.61 -30.51
C ASN A 207 19.73 -10.58 -31.35
N HIS A 208 20.23 -11.77 -31.71
CA HIS A 208 19.58 -12.64 -32.70
C HIS A 208 18.32 -13.39 -32.22
N ASN A 209 17.78 -13.12 -31.03
CA ASN A 209 16.73 -13.94 -30.39
C ASN A 209 15.71 -13.16 -29.52
N GLU A 210 15.47 -11.88 -29.78
CA GLU A 210 14.70 -10.98 -28.91
C GLU A 210 13.27 -11.45 -28.61
N GLU A 211 12.51 -11.85 -29.64
CA GLU A 211 11.13 -12.35 -29.44
C GLU A 211 11.08 -13.63 -28.59
N SER A 212 12.07 -14.51 -28.74
CA SER A 212 12.13 -15.76 -27.98
C SER A 212 12.43 -15.52 -26.48
N LEU A 213 13.22 -14.48 -26.18
CA LEU A 213 13.53 -14.05 -24.82
C LEU A 213 12.32 -13.37 -24.18
N GLN A 214 11.65 -12.45 -24.89
CA GLN A 214 10.45 -11.81 -24.40
C GLN A 214 9.35 -12.84 -24.08
N ASN A 215 9.12 -13.80 -25.00
CA ASN A 215 8.19 -14.90 -24.78
C ASN A 215 8.60 -15.78 -23.60
N MET A 216 9.90 -16.00 -23.37
CA MET A 216 10.39 -16.74 -22.21
C MET A 216 10.13 -16.02 -20.89
N ILE A 217 10.35 -14.71 -20.84
CA ILE A 217 10.12 -13.91 -19.62
C ILE A 217 8.64 -13.90 -19.28
N LEU A 218 7.78 -13.71 -20.29
CA LEU A 218 6.32 -13.63 -20.15
C LEU A 218 5.64 -14.99 -19.94
N LYS A 219 6.34 -16.10 -20.21
CA LYS A 219 5.81 -17.44 -20.00
C LYS A 219 5.58 -17.71 -18.51
N ASN A 220 4.36 -18.11 -18.15
CA ASN A 220 3.91 -18.41 -16.78
C ASN A 220 3.91 -17.22 -15.81
N VAL A 221 4.03 -15.97 -16.29
CA VAL A 221 4.01 -14.79 -15.42
C VAL A 221 2.73 -14.67 -14.60
N GLU A 222 1.62 -15.18 -15.14
CA GLU A 222 0.31 -15.26 -14.50
C GLU A 222 0.32 -16.11 -13.21
N GLN A 223 1.23 -17.09 -13.12
CA GLN A 223 1.34 -18.03 -12.01
C GLN A 223 2.29 -17.51 -10.90
N ILE A 224 2.95 -16.37 -11.11
CA ILE A 224 3.92 -15.82 -10.16
C ILE A 224 3.19 -15.18 -8.97
N THR A 225 3.20 -15.88 -7.84
CA THR A 225 2.63 -15.38 -6.58
C THR A 225 3.63 -14.62 -5.71
N PHE A 226 4.90 -15.07 -5.68
CA PHE A 226 5.92 -14.51 -4.79
C PHE A 226 6.43 -13.13 -5.24
N LYS A 227 6.42 -12.15 -4.33
CA LYS A 227 6.94 -10.78 -4.56
C LYS A 227 8.37 -10.75 -5.10
N THR A 228 9.28 -11.55 -4.54
CA THR A 228 10.69 -11.57 -4.98
C THR A 228 10.86 -12.04 -6.43
N VAL A 229 9.99 -12.93 -6.89
CA VAL A 229 10.01 -13.43 -8.27
C VAL A 229 9.44 -12.39 -9.22
N ARG A 230 8.34 -11.70 -8.84
CA ARG A 230 7.76 -10.61 -9.64
C ARG A 230 8.78 -9.49 -9.90
N SER A 231 9.44 -9.02 -8.84
CA SER A 231 10.49 -7.99 -8.97
C SER A 231 11.65 -8.44 -9.86
N ALA A 232 12.08 -9.70 -9.78
CA ALA A 232 13.11 -10.24 -10.66
C ALA A 232 12.65 -10.32 -12.14
N ALA A 233 11.40 -10.74 -12.39
CA ALA A 233 10.82 -10.76 -13.73
C ALA A 233 10.70 -9.34 -14.33
N SER A 234 10.29 -8.35 -13.54
CA SER A 234 10.25 -6.94 -13.97
C SER A 234 11.64 -6.40 -14.31
N ARG A 235 12.67 -6.71 -13.51
CA ARG A 235 14.07 -6.35 -13.81
C ARG A 235 14.54 -6.97 -15.14
N CYS A 236 14.17 -8.22 -15.42
CA CYS A 236 14.48 -8.87 -16.69
C CYS A 236 13.79 -8.19 -17.88
N LEU A 237 12.49 -7.87 -17.76
CA LEU A 237 11.77 -7.14 -18.81
C LEU A 237 12.38 -5.76 -19.05
N ALA A 238 12.73 -5.04 -17.99
CA ALA A 238 13.38 -3.73 -18.09
C ALA A 238 14.73 -3.84 -18.81
N SER A 239 15.60 -4.78 -18.42
CA SER A 239 16.88 -5.00 -19.11
C SER A 239 16.71 -5.37 -20.58
N PHE A 240 15.66 -6.13 -20.93
CA PHE A 240 15.34 -6.46 -22.31
C PHE A 240 15.02 -5.20 -23.13
N TYR A 241 14.08 -4.38 -22.67
CA TYR A 241 13.68 -3.17 -23.40
C TYR A 241 14.81 -2.11 -23.44
N LEU A 242 15.55 -1.94 -22.35
CA LEU A 242 16.71 -1.05 -22.32
C LEU A 242 17.80 -1.50 -23.29
N LYS A 243 18.03 -2.81 -23.41
CA LYS A 243 18.98 -3.32 -24.39
C LYS A 243 18.54 -3.00 -25.82
N VAL A 244 17.27 -3.26 -26.15
CA VAL A 244 16.71 -2.95 -27.48
C VAL A 244 16.91 -1.46 -27.80
N LEU A 245 16.58 -0.57 -26.86
CA LEU A 245 16.79 0.88 -27.01
C LEU A 245 18.26 1.25 -27.23
N LEU A 246 19.16 0.74 -26.39
CA LEU A 246 20.58 1.06 -26.45
C LEU A 246 21.25 0.52 -27.72
N THR A 247 20.80 -0.62 -28.24
CA THR A 247 21.31 -1.19 -29.48
C THR A 247 20.76 -0.50 -30.72
N SER A 248 19.54 0.04 -30.67
CA SER A 248 18.94 0.77 -31.80
C SER A 248 19.59 2.13 -32.10
N HIS A 249 20.41 2.68 -31.19
CA HIS A 249 21.18 3.91 -31.47
C HIS A 249 22.18 3.78 -32.63
N THR A 250 22.41 2.58 -33.18
CA THR A 250 23.28 2.37 -34.33
C THR A 250 22.57 2.42 -35.68
N ASP A 251 21.23 2.42 -35.70
CA ASP A 251 20.40 2.41 -36.92
C ASP A 251 19.82 3.82 -37.20
N GLU A 252 19.51 4.14 -38.47
CA GLU A 252 19.08 5.47 -38.94
C GLU A 252 17.69 5.94 -38.42
N GLU A 253 17.01 5.14 -37.61
CA GLU A 253 15.71 5.47 -37.01
C GLU A 253 15.87 6.40 -35.78
N SER A 254 15.01 7.41 -35.65
CA SER A 254 15.07 8.36 -34.53
C SER A 254 14.80 7.64 -33.20
N GLU A 255 15.67 7.79 -32.21
CA GLU A 255 15.54 7.25 -30.84
C GLU A 255 14.10 7.39 -30.27
N ALA A 256 13.41 8.48 -30.61
CA ALA A 256 12.03 8.72 -30.20
C ALA A 256 11.02 7.65 -30.70
N SER A 257 11.19 7.07 -31.90
CA SER A 257 10.30 6.03 -32.42
C SER A 257 10.44 4.71 -31.66
N HIS A 258 11.65 4.35 -31.27
CA HIS A 258 11.92 3.15 -30.47
C HIS A 258 11.37 3.29 -29.04
N VAL A 259 11.47 4.49 -28.46
CA VAL A 259 10.84 4.80 -27.17
C VAL A 259 9.32 4.68 -27.26
N GLU A 260 8.70 5.21 -28.32
CA GLU A 260 7.26 5.07 -28.55
C GLU A 260 6.84 3.59 -28.73
N LEU A 261 7.61 2.82 -29.50
CA LEU A 261 7.36 1.40 -29.71
C LEU A 261 7.46 0.59 -28.41
N MET A 262 8.48 0.85 -27.59
CA MET A 262 8.64 0.22 -26.27
C MET A 262 7.41 0.47 -25.42
N TYR A 263 6.98 1.73 -25.32
CA TYR A 263 5.83 2.11 -24.52
C TYR A 263 4.52 1.52 -25.04
N ARG A 264 4.33 1.49 -26.36
CA ARG A 264 3.20 0.80 -26.98
C ARG A 264 3.19 -0.69 -26.65
N ASN A 265 4.34 -1.36 -26.68
CA ASN A 265 4.45 -2.78 -26.34
C ASN A 265 4.10 -3.03 -24.87
N LEU A 266 4.64 -2.24 -23.94
CA LEU A 266 4.29 -2.33 -22.52
C LEU A 266 2.80 -2.06 -22.26
N SER A 267 2.25 -1.02 -22.89
CA SER A 267 0.84 -0.66 -22.78
C SER A 267 -0.08 -1.76 -23.29
N THR A 268 0.26 -2.39 -24.43
CA THR A 268 -0.54 -3.51 -24.95
C THR A 268 -0.49 -4.74 -24.05
N LEU A 269 0.65 -5.05 -23.42
CA LEU A 269 0.75 -6.11 -22.43
C LEU A 269 -0.10 -5.81 -21.19
N TYR A 270 -0.08 -4.56 -20.73
CA TYR A 270 -0.88 -4.10 -19.59
C TYR A 270 -2.38 -4.19 -19.86
N ASN A 271 -2.82 -3.75 -21.04
CA ASN A 271 -4.22 -3.61 -21.41
C ASN A 271 -4.90 -4.93 -21.77
N LYS A 272 -4.16 -5.92 -22.30
CA LYS A 272 -4.69 -7.22 -22.73
C LYS A 272 -4.88 -8.23 -21.59
N THR A 273 -4.13 -8.10 -20.49
CA THR A 273 -4.14 -9.11 -19.42
C THR A 273 -5.31 -8.96 -18.45
N LEU A 274 -5.84 -10.10 -18.00
CA LEU A 274 -6.81 -10.21 -16.90
C LEU A 274 -6.14 -10.39 -15.53
N TYR A 275 -4.84 -10.71 -15.51
CA TYR A 275 -4.11 -11.06 -14.29
C TYR A 275 -3.45 -9.84 -13.66
N ARG A 276 -3.79 -9.58 -12.40
CA ARG A 276 -3.27 -8.45 -11.62
C ARG A 276 -1.75 -8.55 -11.43
N GLN A 277 -1.22 -9.76 -11.33
CA GLN A 277 0.21 -10.06 -11.20
C GLN A 277 0.99 -9.53 -12.40
N VAL A 278 0.47 -9.78 -13.62
CA VAL A 278 1.09 -9.32 -14.86
C VAL A 278 1.08 -7.78 -14.92
N ARG A 279 -0.03 -7.13 -14.52
CA ARG A 279 -0.11 -5.66 -14.44
C ARG A 279 0.88 -5.07 -13.46
N SER A 280 1.02 -5.65 -12.26
CA SER A 280 2.02 -5.25 -11.27
C SER A 280 3.43 -5.37 -11.84
N ILE A 281 3.73 -6.48 -12.51
CA ILE A 281 5.05 -6.71 -13.12
C ILE A 281 5.35 -5.68 -14.19
N VAL A 282 4.41 -5.39 -15.10
CA VAL A 282 4.57 -4.37 -16.14
C VAL A 282 4.75 -2.99 -15.50
N ALA A 283 3.96 -2.64 -14.48
CA ALA A 283 4.08 -1.35 -13.80
C ALA A 283 5.42 -1.20 -13.07
N VAL A 284 5.94 -2.25 -12.42
CA VAL A 284 7.31 -2.25 -11.84
C VAL A 284 8.38 -2.19 -12.94
N THR A 285 8.14 -2.78 -14.12
CA THR A 285 9.04 -2.64 -15.28
C THR A 285 9.15 -1.17 -15.71
N TYR A 286 8.04 -0.42 -15.76
CA TYR A 286 8.08 1.03 -16.00
C TYR A 286 8.95 1.74 -14.95
N GLN A 287 8.76 1.44 -13.66
CA GLN A 287 9.56 2.05 -12.58
C GLN A 287 11.06 1.78 -12.74
N GLU A 288 11.42 0.55 -13.08
CA GLU A 288 12.81 0.13 -13.24
C GLU A 288 13.48 0.79 -14.47
N ILE A 289 12.75 0.93 -15.59
CA ILE A 289 13.24 1.64 -16.77
C ILE A 289 13.51 3.11 -16.43
N LEU A 290 12.53 3.79 -15.80
CA LEU A 290 12.68 5.20 -15.39
C LEU A 290 13.83 5.38 -14.39
N TYR A 291 13.98 4.46 -13.43
CA TYR A 291 15.07 4.51 -12.45
C TYR A 291 16.46 4.37 -13.10
N ARG A 292 16.61 3.46 -14.07
CA ARG A 292 17.91 3.20 -14.72
C ARG A 292 18.33 4.25 -15.74
N MET A 293 17.37 4.87 -16.44
CA MET A 293 17.67 5.92 -17.43
C MET A 293 18.01 7.27 -16.78
N GLY A 294 17.50 7.51 -15.57
CA GLY A 294 17.79 8.72 -14.78
C GLY A 294 17.03 9.97 -15.24
N ALA A 295 17.20 11.07 -14.49
CA ALA A 295 16.38 12.27 -14.64
C ALA A 295 16.53 12.97 -16.00
N ALA A 296 17.73 13.04 -16.57
CA ALA A 296 17.97 13.73 -17.85
C ALA A 296 17.16 13.13 -19.00
N TRP A 297 17.11 11.80 -19.09
CA TRP A 297 16.31 11.11 -20.09
C TRP A 297 14.80 11.29 -19.85
N ILE A 298 14.38 11.26 -18.59
CA ILE A 298 12.98 11.51 -18.22
C ILE A 298 12.56 12.92 -18.68
N THR A 299 13.37 13.95 -18.39
CA THR A 299 13.08 15.33 -18.81
C THR A 299 13.00 15.47 -20.33
N GLN A 300 13.76 14.69 -21.10
CA GLN A 300 13.69 14.71 -22.57
C GLN A 300 12.39 14.10 -23.12
N TYR A 301 11.93 12.98 -22.56
CA TYR A 301 10.80 12.21 -23.11
C TYR A 301 9.49 12.33 -22.29
N HIS A 302 9.47 13.17 -21.25
CA HIS A 302 8.37 13.26 -20.28
C HIS A 302 6.97 13.34 -20.92
N GLU A 303 6.77 14.15 -21.96
CA GLU A 303 5.49 14.31 -22.65
C GLU A 303 4.95 12.98 -23.20
N GLN A 304 5.79 12.19 -23.86
CA GLN A 304 5.43 10.90 -24.45
C GLN A 304 5.18 9.86 -23.35
N THR A 305 6.05 9.83 -22.35
CA THR A 305 5.97 8.88 -21.22
C THR A 305 4.67 9.05 -20.44
N MET A 306 4.30 10.29 -20.10
CA MET A 306 3.10 10.61 -19.32
C MET A 306 1.84 10.24 -20.09
N ILE A 307 1.75 10.55 -21.39
CA ILE A 307 0.59 10.19 -22.21
C ILE A 307 0.48 8.67 -22.37
N SER A 308 1.60 7.96 -22.59
CA SER A 308 1.56 6.51 -22.67
C SER A 308 1.05 5.87 -21.37
N VAL A 309 1.57 6.32 -20.22
CA VAL A 309 1.15 5.79 -18.92
C VAL A 309 -0.33 6.11 -18.65
N LEU A 310 -0.81 7.29 -19.07
CA LEU A 310 -2.24 7.61 -19.01
C LEU A 310 -3.07 6.71 -19.92
N ASN A 311 -2.57 6.32 -21.10
CA ASN A 311 -3.26 5.43 -22.03
C ASN A 311 -3.39 3.99 -21.49
N ASP A 312 -2.58 3.57 -20.52
CA ASP A 312 -2.73 2.27 -19.83
C ASP A 312 -4.04 2.17 -19.02
N LEU A 313 -4.77 3.29 -18.85
CA LEU A 313 -6.12 3.32 -18.28
C LEU A 313 -7.21 2.94 -19.30
N GLN A 314 -6.89 2.95 -20.60
CA GLN A 314 -7.79 2.51 -21.68
C GLN A 314 -7.82 0.97 -21.76
N LEU A 315 -8.11 0.33 -20.63
CA LEU A 315 -8.19 -1.12 -20.51
C LEU A 315 -9.14 -1.68 -21.58
N THR A 316 -8.65 -2.64 -22.38
CA THR A 316 -9.47 -3.31 -23.41
C THR A 316 -10.54 -4.24 -22.83
N VAL A 317 -10.39 -4.61 -21.56
CA VAL A 317 -11.29 -5.48 -20.80
C VAL A 317 -12.40 -4.63 -20.15
N PRO A 318 -13.66 -5.12 -20.07
CA PRO A 318 -14.76 -4.38 -19.46
C PRO A 318 -14.43 -3.86 -18.06
N GLN A 319 -14.60 -2.53 -17.89
CA GLN A 319 -14.30 -1.77 -16.68
C GLN A 319 -15.35 -1.93 -15.56
N THR A 320 -16.06 -3.06 -15.52
CA THR A 320 -17.09 -3.33 -14.52
C THR A 320 -16.52 -3.67 -13.15
N ASP A 321 -15.27 -4.13 -13.09
CA ASP A 321 -14.56 -4.44 -11.85
C ASP A 321 -13.89 -3.18 -11.27
N ARG A 322 -14.54 -2.60 -10.25
CA ARG A 322 -14.09 -1.38 -9.55
C ARG A 322 -12.69 -1.54 -8.95
N HIS A 323 -12.40 -2.68 -8.32
CA HIS A 323 -11.11 -2.94 -7.66
C HIS A 323 -9.96 -2.86 -8.67
N ARG A 324 -10.13 -3.49 -9.84
CA ARG A 324 -9.12 -3.45 -10.91
C ARG A 324 -8.90 -2.05 -11.46
N MET A 325 -9.96 -1.27 -11.64
CA MET A 325 -9.87 0.11 -12.12
C MET A 325 -9.09 0.97 -11.13
N LEU A 326 -9.39 0.86 -9.84
CA LEU A 326 -8.69 1.58 -8.77
C LEU A 326 -7.22 1.17 -8.66
N MET A 327 -6.92 -0.13 -8.79
CA MET A 327 -5.55 -0.64 -8.82
C MET A 327 -4.74 -0.02 -9.97
N THR A 328 -5.28 -0.04 -11.19
CA THR A 328 -4.63 0.57 -12.36
C THR A 328 -4.45 2.07 -12.17
N ARG A 329 -5.46 2.77 -11.64
CA ARG A 329 -5.35 4.21 -11.31
C ARG A 329 -4.20 4.47 -10.34
N ARG A 330 -4.00 3.59 -9.36
CA ARG A 330 -2.91 3.70 -8.39
C ARG A 330 -1.54 3.42 -9.03
N HIS A 331 -1.42 2.44 -9.92
CA HIS A 331 -0.19 2.22 -10.70
C HIS A 331 0.19 3.48 -11.48
N VAL A 332 -0.77 4.02 -12.24
CA VAL A 332 -0.56 5.25 -13.04
C VAL A 332 -0.17 6.42 -12.15
N LYS A 333 -0.84 6.61 -11.01
CA LYS A 333 -0.50 7.67 -10.04
C LYS A 333 0.94 7.56 -9.54
N ILE A 334 1.41 6.36 -9.22
CA ILE A 334 2.80 6.16 -8.76
C ILE A 334 3.80 6.44 -9.89
N LEU A 335 3.52 5.98 -11.10
CA LEU A 335 4.39 6.21 -12.26
C LEU A 335 4.46 7.70 -12.62
N LEU A 336 3.33 8.40 -12.71
CA LEU A 336 3.29 9.84 -12.97
C LEU A 336 4.02 10.63 -11.88
N ARG A 337 3.86 10.24 -10.61
CA ARG A 337 4.60 10.84 -9.50
C ARG A 337 6.10 10.68 -9.66
N GLN A 338 6.58 9.48 -9.98
CA GLN A 338 8.00 9.23 -10.20
C GLN A 338 8.55 10.07 -11.36
N ILE A 339 7.79 10.22 -12.45
CA ILE A 339 8.18 11.06 -13.58
C ILE A 339 8.25 12.53 -13.14
N GLY A 340 7.18 13.08 -12.56
CA GLY A 340 7.15 14.50 -12.23
C GLY A 340 8.08 14.90 -11.07
N ASP A 341 8.41 13.98 -10.14
CA ASP A 341 9.44 14.22 -9.12
C ASP A 341 10.86 14.33 -9.72
N ALA A 342 11.06 13.82 -10.94
CA ALA A 342 12.32 13.93 -11.67
C ALA A 342 12.40 15.17 -12.60
N LEU A 343 11.30 15.91 -12.78
CA LEU A 343 11.24 17.06 -13.69
C LEU A 343 11.68 18.36 -13.01
N ASP A 344 12.46 19.15 -13.75
CA ASP A 344 12.77 20.54 -13.41
C ASP A 344 11.55 21.46 -13.58
N GLN A 345 11.59 22.65 -12.99
CA GLN A 345 10.45 23.59 -12.97
C GLN A 345 9.92 23.95 -14.38
N GLU A 346 10.81 24.19 -15.34
CA GLU A 346 10.41 24.49 -16.72
C GLU A 346 9.70 23.30 -17.38
N ALA A 347 10.23 22.10 -17.18
CA ALA A 347 9.65 20.87 -17.72
C ALA A 347 8.30 20.53 -17.05
N GLN A 348 8.12 20.86 -15.76
CA GLN A 348 6.83 20.71 -15.09
C GLN A 348 5.74 21.61 -15.72
N VAL A 349 6.08 22.85 -16.12
CA VAL A 349 5.15 23.75 -16.81
C VAL A 349 4.78 23.22 -18.20
N VAL A 350 5.76 22.70 -18.95
CA VAL A 350 5.52 22.04 -20.25
C VAL A 350 4.61 20.83 -20.08
N ALA A 351 4.87 19.99 -19.08
CA ALA A 351 4.04 18.83 -18.75
C ALA A 351 2.58 19.21 -18.45
N ILE A 352 2.36 20.27 -17.66
CA ILE A 352 1.01 20.79 -17.36
C ILE A 352 0.30 21.20 -18.65
N ASN A 353 0.95 21.98 -19.52
CA ASN A 353 0.37 22.42 -20.78
C ASN A 353 0.03 21.24 -21.71
N ARG A 354 0.90 20.22 -21.75
CA ARG A 354 0.66 19.01 -22.53
C ARG A 354 -0.54 18.20 -22.01
N MET A 355 -0.69 18.09 -20.69
CA MET A 355 -1.84 17.44 -20.07
C MET A 355 -3.15 18.22 -20.29
N LEU A 356 -3.10 19.56 -20.22
CA LEU A 356 -4.24 20.42 -20.57
C LEU A 356 -4.65 20.24 -22.03
N ALA A 357 -3.70 20.14 -22.96
CA ALA A 357 -3.96 19.82 -24.36
C ALA A 357 -4.61 18.44 -24.52
N HIS A 358 -4.17 17.44 -23.74
CA HIS A 358 -4.79 16.11 -23.73
C HIS A 358 -6.22 16.13 -23.18
N ILE A 359 -6.53 16.97 -22.19
CA ILE A 359 -7.91 17.16 -21.71
C ILE A 359 -8.80 17.74 -22.83
N ARG A 360 -8.29 18.67 -23.65
CA ARG A 360 -9.03 19.27 -24.78
C ARG A 360 -9.42 18.23 -25.84
N THR A 361 -8.70 17.11 -25.93
CA THR A 361 -9.07 16.00 -26.85
C THR A 361 -10.20 15.11 -26.31
N ALA A 362 -10.84 15.48 -25.19
CA ALA A 362 -11.94 14.76 -24.55
C ALA A 362 -11.65 13.25 -24.31
N PRO A 363 -10.60 12.91 -23.55
CA PRO A 363 -10.24 11.53 -23.29
C PRO A 363 -11.28 10.84 -22.39
N SER A 364 -11.19 9.52 -22.26
CA SER A 364 -12.13 8.75 -21.42
C SER A 364 -12.19 9.29 -19.98
N ARG A 365 -13.35 9.15 -19.32
CA ARG A 365 -13.56 9.57 -17.92
C ARG A 365 -12.52 9.01 -16.93
N HIS A 366 -11.91 7.87 -17.26
CA HIS A 366 -10.90 7.20 -16.44
C HIS A 366 -9.51 7.83 -16.55
N ILE A 367 -9.23 8.54 -17.65
CA ILE A 367 -7.98 9.30 -17.86
C ILE A 367 -8.10 10.70 -17.26
N LEU A 368 -9.29 11.31 -17.31
CA LEU A 368 -9.51 12.66 -16.80
C LEU A 368 -9.14 12.78 -15.32
N VAL A 369 -9.53 11.82 -14.48
CA VAL A 369 -9.24 11.87 -13.04
C VAL A 369 -7.72 11.84 -12.76
N PRO A 370 -6.93 10.87 -13.23
CA PRO A 370 -5.48 10.84 -12.98
C PRO A 370 -4.75 12.02 -13.61
N CYS A 371 -5.18 12.48 -14.78
CA CYS A 371 -4.65 13.69 -15.42
C CYS A 371 -4.84 14.93 -14.53
N LEU A 372 -6.06 15.16 -14.03
CA LEU A 372 -6.36 16.27 -13.10
C LEU A 372 -5.58 16.16 -11.79
N MET A 373 -5.46 14.96 -11.23
CA MET A 373 -4.69 14.73 -10.00
C MET A 373 -3.19 14.98 -10.19
N GLU A 374 -2.64 14.62 -11.35
CA GLU A 374 -1.23 14.90 -11.65
C GLU A 374 -1.00 16.40 -11.89
N ILE A 375 -1.89 17.10 -12.61
CA ILE A 375 -1.85 18.57 -12.71
C ILE A 375 -1.91 19.20 -11.31
N THR A 376 -2.83 18.73 -10.46
CA THR A 376 -2.97 19.19 -9.06
C THR A 376 -1.64 19.07 -8.31
N ARG A 377 -0.97 17.93 -8.45
CA ARG A 377 0.31 17.65 -7.79
C ARG A 377 1.45 18.51 -8.35
N LEU A 378 1.57 18.63 -9.66
CA LEU A 378 2.61 19.45 -10.31
C LEU A 378 2.46 20.93 -9.93
N VAL A 379 1.24 21.47 -9.95
CA VAL A 379 0.95 22.84 -9.50
C VAL A 379 1.30 23.03 -8.03
N ARG A 380 1.01 22.06 -7.17
CA ARG A 380 1.41 22.11 -5.75
C ARG A 380 2.93 22.08 -5.58
N THR A 381 3.63 21.33 -6.42
CA THR A 381 5.10 21.19 -6.38
C THR A 381 5.79 22.47 -6.86
N LEU A 382 5.28 23.10 -7.92
CA LEU A 382 5.72 24.42 -8.39
C LEU A 382 5.47 25.51 -7.34
N GLY A 383 4.38 25.40 -6.56
CA GLY A 383 4.08 26.36 -5.51
C GLY A 383 3.83 27.76 -6.11
N SER A 384 4.47 28.77 -5.53
CA SER A 384 4.43 30.16 -6.04
C SER A 384 5.16 30.37 -7.37
N ALA A 385 5.93 29.39 -7.84
CA ALA A 385 6.58 29.45 -9.15
C ALA A 385 5.62 29.12 -10.31
N THR A 386 4.36 28.79 -10.02
CA THR A 386 3.34 28.52 -11.03
C THR A 386 3.06 29.80 -11.83
N PRO A 387 3.29 29.82 -13.16
CA PRO A 387 3.07 31.02 -13.96
C PRO A 387 1.58 31.35 -14.08
N SER A 388 1.26 32.65 -14.02
CA SER A 388 -0.13 33.15 -14.14
C SER A 388 -0.74 32.97 -15.52
N ASP A 389 0.11 32.76 -16.54
CA ASP A 389 -0.26 32.80 -17.95
C ASP A 389 -0.76 31.44 -18.47
N ILE A 390 -0.80 30.40 -17.62
CA ILE A 390 -1.32 29.09 -17.99
C ILE A 390 -2.84 29.17 -18.22
N GLU A 391 -3.30 28.75 -19.40
CA GLU A 391 -4.71 28.67 -19.76
C GLU A 391 -5.41 27.47 -19.10
N PHE A 392 -5.89 27.66 -17.87
CA PHE A 392 -6.64 26.63 -17.13
C PHE A 392 -8.10 26.42 -17.60
N ASP A 393 -8.55 27.12 -18.65
CA ASP A 393 -9.92 27.03 -19.18
C ASP A 393 -10.46 25.61 -19.42
N PRO A 394 -9.68 24.63 -19.93
CA PRO A 394 -10.17 23.26 -20.11
C PRO A 394 -10.69 22.62 -18.82
N ILE A 395 -10.09 22.97 -17.67
CA ILE A 395 -10.49 22.46 -16.36
C ILE A 395 -11.86 23.03 -15.97
N PHE A 396 -12.15 24.29 -16.31
CA PHE A 396 -13.40 24.94 -15.95
C PHE A 396 -14.61 24.35 -16.67
N PHE A 397 -14.42 23.83 -17.89
CA PHE A 397 -15.49 23.10 -18.59
C PHE A 397 -15.83 21.77 -17.93
N LEU A 398 -14.86 21.12 -17.27
CA LEU A 398 -15.07 19.83 -16.61
C LEU A 398 -15.92 19.92 -15.33
N MET A 399 -16.18 21.12 -14.80
CA MET A 399 -17.10 21.29 -13.66
C MET A 399 -18.51 20.77 -13.97
N SER A 400 -18.94 20.87 -15.23
CA SER A 400 -20.25 20.38 -15.71
C SER A 400 -20.15 19.00 -16.37
N HIS A 401 -19.15 18.21 -15.98
CA HIS A 401 -19.02 16.85 -16.52
C HIS A 401 -20.02 15.91 -15.80
N PRO A 402 -20.70 14.97 -16.50
CA PRO A 402 -21.75 14.13 -15.89
C PRO A 402 -21.23 13.09 -14.88
N VAL A 403 -19.90 12.88 -14.81
CA VAL A 403 -19.28 11.89 -13.92
C VAL A 403 -18.79 12.54 -12.63
N HIS A 404 -19.35 12.09 -11.50
CA HIS A 404 -19.03 12.59 -10.16
C HIS A 404 -17.52 12.61 -9.83
N SER A 405 -16.78 11.55 -10.17
CA SER A 405 -15.34 11.49 -9.91
C SER A 405 -14.55 12.59 -10.61
N VAL A 406 -14.96 12.97 -11.83
CA VAL A 406 -14.33 14.05 -12.60
C VAL A 406 -14.68 15.38 -11.96
N GLN A 407 -15.95 15.60 -11.58
CA GLN A 407 -16.38 16.83 -10.90
C GLN A 407 -15.58 17.10 -9.61
N VAL A 408 -15.39 16.09 -8.77
CA VAL A 408 -14.63 16.21 -7.52
C VAL A 408 -13.14 16.44 -7.79
N ALA A 409 -12.55 15.72 -8.74
CA ALA A 409 -11.16 15.94 -9.15
C ALA A 409 -10.94 17.35 -9.70
N THR A 410 -11.86 17.86 -10.51
CA THR A 410 -11.86 19.23 -11.04
C THR A 410 -11.91 20.25 -9.90
N ALA A 411 -12.82 20.08 -8.94
CA ALA A 411 -12.93 20.97 -7.78
C ALA A 411 -11.63 21.00 -6.95
N MET A 412 -10.99 19.85 -6.74
CA MET A 412 -9.71 19.74 -6.02
C MET A 412 -8.56 20.41 -6.80
N THR A 413 -8.55 20.25 -8.12
CA THR A 413 -7.57 20.89 -9.00
C THR A 413 -7.71 22.41 -8.96
N MET A 414 -8.95 22.91 -9.04
CA MET A 414 -9.24 24.35 -8.93
C MET A 414 -8.83 24.92 -7.58
N LYS A 415 -9.14 24.22 -6.48
CA LYS A 415 -8.68 24.62 -5.14
C LYS A 415 -7.16 24.78 -5.11
N THR A 416 -6.43 23.80 -5.64
CA THR A 416 -4.97 23.81 -5.63
C THR A 416 -4.39 24.90 -6.54
N ILE A 417 -4.98 25.13 -7.72
CA ILE A 417 -4.59 26.24 -8.61
C ILE A 417 -4.70 27.57 -7.88
N VAL A 418 -5.83 27.82 -7.21
CA VAL A 418 -6.08 29.09 -6.54
C VAL A 418 -5.24 29.30 -5.28
N LEU A 419 -4.85 28.22 -4.59
CA LEU A 419 -3.92 28.31 -3.46
C LEU A 419 -2.51 28.74 -3.88
N ASN A 420 -2.11 28.43 -5.12
CA ASN A 420 -0.80 28.72 -5.71
C ASN A 420 -0.80 29.98 -6.59
N VAL A 421 -1.93 30.32 -7.23
CA VAL A 421 -2.17 31.54 -8.02
C VAL A 421 -3.38 32.28 -7.44
N PRO A 422 -3.23 32.99 -6.30
CA PRO A 422 -4.37 33.56 -5.58
C PRO A 422 -5.06 34.73 -6.29
N SER A 423 -4.42 35.33 -7.31
CA SER A 423 -5.04 36.40 -8.13
C SER A 423 -6.32 35.95 -8.84
N LEU A 424 -6.46 34.66 -9.12
CA LEU A 424 -7.64 34.10 -9.78
C LEU A 424 -8.83 33.90 -8.83
N LEU A 425 -8.60 33.89 -7.51
CA LEU A 425 -9.58 33.50 -6.48
C LEU A 425 -10.89 34.30 -6.54
N SER A 426 -10.80 35.63 -6.50
CA SER A 426 -11.98 36.50 -6.44
C SER A 426 -12.87 36.34 -7.68
N ASN A 427 -12.25 36.29 -8.86
CA ASN A 427 -12.98 36.11 -10.12
C ASN A 427 -13.62 34.73 -10.21
N MET A 428 -12.89 33.68 -9.82
CA MET A 428 -13.40 32.31 -9.84
C MET A 428 -14.58 32.10 -8.89
N VAL A 429 -14.48 32.58 -7.65
CA VAL A 429 -15.58 32.48 -6.68
C VAL A 429 -16.82 33.17 -7.22
N THR A 430 -16.67 34.38 -7.76
CA THR A 430 -17.79 35.15 -8.31
C THR A 430 -18.42 34.45 -9.52
N ASN A 431 -17.61 34.00 -10.48
CA ASN A 431 -18.07 33.36 -11.71
C ASN A 431 -18.75 32.00 -11.45
N VAL A 432 -18.19 31.18 -10.56
CA VAL A 432 -18.80 29.89 -10.21
C VAL A 432 -20.09 30.10 -9.43
N PHE A 433 -20.14 31.09 -8.52
CA PHE A 433 -21.35 31.43 -7.78
C PHE A 433 -22.48 31.93 -8.69
N THR A 434 -22.20 32.87 -9.60
CA THR A 434 -23.22 33.37 -10.54
C THR A 434 -23.73 32.26 -11.43
N ARG A 435 -22.83 31.44 -11.99
CA ARG A 435 -23.21 30.29 -12.82
C ARG A 435 -24.06 29.28 -12.06
N LEU A 436 -23.71 28.94 -10.82
CA LEU A 436 -24.52 28.02 -10.00
C LEU A 436 -25.90 28.60 -9.72
N LYS A 437 -25.99 29.90 -9.42
CA LYS A 437 -27.27 30.59 -9.18
C LYS A 437 -28.16 30.58 -10.42
N ASP A 438 -27.58 30.82 -11.60
CA ASP A 438 -28.31 30.85 -12.86
C ASP A 438 -28.82 29.46 -13.24
N GLU A 439 -27.99 28.41 -13.12
CA GLU A 439 -28.41 27.01 -13.37
C GLU A 439 -29.48 26.53 -12.38
N LEU A 440 -29.42 26.97 -11.12
CA LEU A 440 -30.47 26.68 -10.14
C LEU A 440 -31.79 27.39 -10.45
N SER A 441 -31.77 28.50 -11.18
CA SER A 441 -32.97 29.24 -11.58
C SER A 441 -33.69 28.60 -12.78
N THR A 442 -32.94 27.93 -13.65
CA THR A 442 -33.44 27.16 -14.80
C THR A 442 -33.73 25.70 -14.46
N PHE A 443 -33.46 25.30 -13.22
CA PHE A 443 -33.58 23.93 -12.73
C PHE A 443 -35.02 23.42 -12.81
N SER A 444 -35.25 22.35 -13.58
CA SER A 444 -36.59 21.79 -13.80
C SER A 444 -36.61 20.26 -13.70
N ASP A 445 -37.78 19.71 -13.38
CA ASP A 445 -38.03 18.25 -13.37
C ASP A 445 -38.04 17.64 -14.79
N ALA A 446 -38.14 18.46 -15.85
CA ALA A 446 -38.30 18.02 -17.24
C ALA A 446 -36.98 17.87 -18.02
N ASP A 447 -35.90 18.53 -17.57
CA ASP A 447 -34.63 18.67 -18.31
C ASP A 447 -33.70 17.42 -18.28
N GLY A 448 -34.19 16.29 -17.77
CA GLY A 448 -33.42 15.05 -17.65
C GLY A 448 -32.39 15.07 -16.50
N THR A 449 -32.06 13.89 -15.98
CA THR A 449 -31.19 13.73 -14.80
C THR A 449 -29.77 14.25 -15.02
N ALA A 450 -29.28 14.26 -16.26
CA ALA A 450 -27.91 14.63 -16.60
C ALA A 450 -27.64 16.14 -16.42
N ARG A 451 -28.56 17.01 -16.84
CA ARG A 451 -28.40 18.47 -16.75
C ARG A 451 -28.35 18.94 -15.30
N ASN A 452 -29.12 18.28 -14.44
CA ASN A 452 -29.17 18.62 -13.01
C ASN A 452 -27.88 18.22 -12.26
N LEU A 453 -27.09 17.27 -12.78
CA LEU A 453 -25.82 16.87 -12.17
C LEU A 453 -24.73 17.95 -12.30
N ASP A 454 -24.86 18.88 -13.24
CA ASP A 454 -23.90 19.96 -13.44
C ASP A 454 -23.87 20.92 -12.24
N CYS A 455 -25.02 21.11 -11.59
CA CYS A 455 -25.11 21.90 -10.35
C CYS A 455 -24.28 21.29 -9.21
N LEU A 456 -24.09 19.97 -9.17
CA LEU A 456 -23.25 19.31 -8.17
C LEU A 456 -21.78 19.68 -8.35
N GLY A 457 -21.26 19.59 -9.58
CA GLY A 457 -19.87 19.94 -9.85
C GLY A 457 -19.56 21.42 -9.62
N LEU A 458 -20.50 22.31 -9.94
CA LEU A 458 -20.41 23.73 -9.57
C LEU A 458 -20.42 23.94 -8.05
N ALA A 459 -21.28 23.22 -7.32
CA ALA A 459 -21.34 23.31 -5.86
C ALA A 459 -20.06 22.77 -5.20
N PHE A 460 -19.50 21.65 -5.66
CA PHE A 460 -18.21 21.13 -5.20
C PHE A 460 -17.07 22.11 -5.46
N SER A 461 -17.04 22.71 -6.65
CA SER A 461 -16.03 23.70 -7.02
C SER A 461 -16.14 24.95 -6.15
N LEU A 462 -17.36 25.47 -5.92
CA LEU A 462 -17.59 26.60 -5.04
C LEU A 462 -17.22 26.30 -3.58
N ALA A 463 -17.50 25.08 -3.12
CA ALA A 463 -17.11 24.62 -1.79
C ALA A 463 -15.58 24.61 -1.61
N ALA A 464 -14.86 24.06 -2.60
CA ALA A 464 -13.41 23.99 -2.58
C ALA A 464 -12.76 25.38 -2.66
N LEU A 465 -13.31 26.29 -3.48
CA LEU A 465 -12.87 27.69 -3.58
C LEU A 465 -13.14 28.50 -2.31
N THR A 466 -14.28 28.27 -1.64
CA THR A 466 -14.60 28.91 -0.36
C THR A 466 -13.58 28.52 0.70
N SER A 467 -13.24 27.22 0.77
CA SER A 467 -12.19 26.71 1.66
C SER A 467 -10.80 27.30 1.31
N ALA A 468 -10.45 27.40 0.03
CA ALA A 468 -9.20 28.06 -0.39
C ALA A 468 -9.16 29.54 0.01
N GLY A 469 -10.29 30.24 -0.06
CA GLY A 469 -10.35 31.65 0.33
C GLY A 469 -10.08 31.89 1.81
N VAL A 470 -10.44 30.95 2.68
CA VAL A 470 -10.08 31.00 4.11
C VAL A 470 -8.56 30.93 4.31
N GLN A 471 -7.87 30.12 3.50
CA GLN A 471 -6.40 30.00 3.55
C GLN A 471 -5.67 31.20 2.93
N ARG A 472 -6.35 31.98 2.10
CA ARG A 472 -5.82 33.15 1.39
C ARG A 472 -6.70 34.40 1.60
N PRO A 473 -6.87 34.88 2.84
CA PRO A 473 -7.83 35.94 3.17
C PRO A 473 -7.51 37.31 2.56
N LEU A 474 -6.25 37.53 2.15
CA LEU A 474 -5.82 38.80 1.52
C LEU A 474 -6.39 39.01 0.12
N TYR A 475 -6.82 37.94 -0.57
CA TYR A 475 -7.18 37.98 -1.98
C TYR A 475 -8.70 38.02 -2.22
N ILE A 476 -9.52 37.87 -1.17
CA ILE A 476 -10.98 37.87 -1.29
C ILE A 476 -11.64 38.35 0.00
N SER A 477 -12.68 39.19 -0.14
CA SER A 477 -13.59 39.50 0.98
C SER A 477 -14.77 38.52 0.96
N LEU A 478 -14.69 37.48 1.79
CA LEU A 478 -15.69 36.39 1.78
C LEU A 478 -16.99 36.74 2.50
N ASP A 479 -17.03 37.76 3.35
CA ASP A 479 -18.19 37.97 4.23
C ASP A 479 -19.50 38.17 3.47
N LYS A 480 -19.48 39.00 2.40
CA LYS A 480 -20.67 39.27 1.58
C LYS A 480 -21.05 38.07 0.73
N THR A 481 -20.08 37.42 0.09
CA THR A 481 -20.33 36.27 -0.79
C THR A 481 -20.77 35.06 0.02
N ALA A 482 -20.21 34.82 1.20
CA ALA A 482 -20.61 33.77 2.14
C ALA A 482 -22.08 33.90 2.57
N GLN A 483 -22.53 35.12 2.87
CA GLN A 483 -23.94 35.36 3.18
C GLN A 483 -24.85 35.06 1.98
N GLN A 484 -24.44 35.44 0.77
CA GLN A 484 -25.18 35.12 -0.46
C GLN A 484 -25.23 33.61 -0.73
N ILE A 485 -24.13 32.89 -0.51
CA ILE A 485 -24.04 31.43 -0.61
C ILE A 485 -24.98 30.78 0.41
N LEU A 486 -25.02 31.28 1.65
CA LEU A 486 -25.92 30.76 2.68
C LEU A 486 -27.39 30.98 2.31
N ASN A 487 -27.74 32.15 1.79
CA ASN A 487 -29.10 32.44 1.34
C ASN A 487 -29.51 31.50 0.18
N LEU A 488 -28.62 31.33 -0.81
CA LEU A 488 -28.84 30.40 -1.92
C LEU A 488 -29.08 28.97 -1.41
N ALA A 489 -28.27 28.49 -0.47
CA ALA A 489 -28.44 27.16 0.12
C ALA A 489 -29.77 27.00 0.88
N ASN A 490 -30.23 28.05 1.58
CA ASN A 490 -31.54 28.02 2.24
C ASN A 490 -32.70 27.98 1.24
N ASP A 491 -32.60 28.74 0.16
CA ASP A 491 -33.64 28.81 -0.85
C ASP A 491 -33.73 27.51 -1.67
N THR A 492 -32.59 26.86 -1.96
CA THR A 492 -32.57 25.54 -2.60
C THR A 492 -33.15 24.45 -1.70
N LEU A 493 -32.89 24.46 -0.39
CA LEU A 493 -33.55 23.54 0.55
C LEU A 493 -35.06 23.73 0.55
N LYS A 494 -35.55 24.97 0.54
CA LYS A 494 -37.00 25.25 0.46
C LYS A 494 -37.60 24.83 -0.88
N ALA A 495 -36.85 24.96 -1.98
CA ALA A 495 -37.29 24.50 -3.30
C ALA A 495 -37.41 22.96 -3.36
N SER A 496 -36.51 22.24 -2.68
CA SER A 496 -36.46 20.77 -2.69
C SER A 496 -37.75 20.12 -2.22
N SER A 497 -38.49 20.74 -1.29
CA SER A 497 -39.75 20.20 -0.79
C SER A 497 -40.87 20.16 -1.83
N LYS A 498 -40.74 20.86 -2.96
CA LYS A 498 -41.74 20.94 -4.03
C LYS A 498 -41.38 20.10 -5.26
N SER A 499 -40.14 19.60 -5.32
CA SER A 499 -39.58 18.89 -6.49
C SER A 499 -39.74 17.37 -6.39
N THR A 500 -39.54 16.66 -7.51
CA THR A 500 -39.48 15.18 -7.50
C THR A 500 -38.30 14.66 -6.67
N LEU A 501 -38.35 13.41 -6.20
CA LEU A 501 -37.32 12.85 -5.29
C LEU A 501 -35.88 12.95 -5.85
N HIS A 502 -35.67 12.70 -7.15
CA HIS A 502 -34.34 12.75 -7.75
C HIS A 502 -33.81 14.20 -7.83
N THR A 503 -34.66 15.12 -8.29
CA THR A 503 -34.38 16.56 -8.35
C THR A 503 -34.13 17.14 -6.96
N ALA A 504 -34.96 16.76 -5.98
CA ALA A 504 -34.80 17.10 -4.57
C ALA A 504 -33.45 16.59 -4.03
N SER A 505 -33.04 15.38 -4.40
CA SER A 505 -31.76 14.79 -3.95
C SER A 505 -30.56 15.62 -4.41
N VAL A 506 -30.60 16.16 -5.63
CA VAL A 506 -29.56 17.06 -6.15
C VAL A 506 -29.56 18.37 -5.38
N GLN A 507 -30.73 19.00 -5.22
CA GLN A 507 -30.86 20.26 -4.49
C GLN A 507 -30.40 20.16 -3.04
N VAL A 508 -30.76 19.07 -2.36
CA VAL A 508 -30.32 18.74 -1.01
C VAL A 508 -28.80 18.58 -0.95
N GLN A 509 -28.20 17.82 -1.89
CA GLN A 509 -26.75 17.66 -1.96
C GLN A 509 -26.04 19.00 -2.19
N VAL A 510 -26.51 19.82 -3.14
CA VAL A 510 -25.96 21.16 -3.40
C VAL A 510 -26.02 21.99 -2.13
N ALA A 511 -27.19 22.11 -1.52
CA ALA A 511 -27.40 22.98 -0.36
C ALA A 511 -26.53 22.59 0.82
N TRP A 512 -26.50 21.30 1.21
CA TRP A 512 -25.70 20.84 2.34
C TRP A 512 -24.19 20.88 2.06
N THR A 513 -23.77 20.70 0.81
CA THR A 513 -22.36 20.90 0.42
C THR A 513 -21.94 22.35 0.61
N LEU A 514 -22.77 23.31 0.19
CA LEU A 514 -22.52 24.74 0.42
C LEU A 514 -22.51 25.09 1.91
N VAL A 515 -23.51 24.61 2.68
CA VAL A 515 -23.56 24.81 4.13
C VAL A 515 -22.33 24.21 4.83
N GLY A 516 -21.88 23.03 4.41
CA GLY A 516 -20.66 22.40 4.90
C GLY A 516 -19.40 23.21 4.60
N ALA A 517 -19.27 23.72 3.37
CA ALA A 517 -18.14 24.56 2.98
C ALA A 517 -18.08 25.87 3.76
N LEU A 518 -19.22 26.50 4.03
CA LEU A 518 -19.30 27.72 4.85
C LEU A 518 -18.78 27.52 6.27
N GLN A 519 -18.78 26.28 6.81
CA GLN A 519 -18.20 26.01 8.13
C GLN A 519 -16.68 26.23 8.15
N SER A 520 -16.00 26.13 6.99
CA SER A 520 -14.56 26.39 6.90
C SER A 520 -14.18 27.85 7.17
N LEU A 521 -15.13 28.80 7.05
CA LEU A 521 -14.92 30.22 7.42
C LEU A 521 -14.65 30.41 8.92
N GLY A 522 -14.98 29.40 9.74
CA GLY A 522 -14.68 29.37 11.16
C GLY A 522 -15.73 30.02 12.06
N PRO A 523 -15.44 30.10 13.37
CA PRO A 523 -16.45 30.37 14.40
C PRO A 523 -16.96 31.81 14.42
N THR A 524 -16.26 32.77 13.83
CA THR A 524 -16.66 34.18 13.79
C THR A 524 -17.91 34.38 12.94
N PHE A 525 -17.88 33.86 11.71
CA PHE A 525 -19.00 33.89 10.78
C PHE A 525 -20.15 33.00 11.26
N ILE A 526 -19.85 31.78 11.70
CA ILE A 526 -20.90 30.81 12.06
C ILE A 526 -21.68 31.22 13.31
N ARG A 527 -21.09 31.99 14.23
CA ARG A 527 -21.76 32.43 15.46
C ARG A 527 -23.09 33.17 15.20
N SER A 528 -23.16 34.02 14.18
CA SER A 528 -24.39 34.76 13.84
C SER A 528 -25.48 33.89 13.22
N HIS A 529 -25.10 32.73 12.66
CA HIS A 529 -26.00 31.81 11.95
C HIS A 529 -26.27 30.51 12.71
N LEU A 530 -25.64 30.31 13.87
CA LEU A 530 -25.70 29.05 14.61
C LEU A 530 -27.14 28.64 14.99
N SER A 531 -27.98 29.59 15.42
CA SER A 531 -29.37 29.31 15.76
C SER A 531 -30.18 28.82 14.54
N GLN A 532 -29.94 29.42 13.38
CA GLN A 532 -30.54 29.01 12.11
C GLN A 532 -30.05 27.63 11.68
N LEU A 533 -28.75 27.37 11.78
CA LEU A 533 -28.15 26.06 11.42
C LEU A 533 -28.68 24.94 12.31
N LEU A 534 -28.77 25.15 13.63
CA LEU A 534 -29.34 24.18 14.55
C LEU A 534 -30.79 23.81 14.20
N LEU A 535 -31.58 24.78 13.72
CA LEU A 535 -32.95 24.52 13.28
C LEU A 535 -32.99 23.72 11.97
N LEU A 536 -32.13 24.08 11.00
CA LEU A 536 -32.03 23.36 9.73
C LEU A 536 -31.60 21.90 9.94
N TRP A 537 -30.59 21.66 10.78
CA TRP A 537 -30.15 20.32 11.14
C TRP A 537 -31.23 19.52 11.86
N LYS A 538 -31.95 20.14 12.79
CA LYS A 538 -33.06 19.49 13.50
C LYS A 538 -34.16 19.04 12.55
N ASN A 539 -34.44 19.83 11.51
CA ASN A 539 -35.45 19.52 10.51
C ASN A 539 -35.01 18.38 9.57
N ALA A 540 -33.71 18.30 9.26
CA ALA A 540 -33.16 17.22 8.43
C ALA A 540 -32.92 15.90 9.20
N LEU A 541 -32.75 15.98 10.52
CA LEU A 541 -32.49 14.85 11.41
C LEU A 541 -33.60 14.67 12.46
N PRO A 542 -34.86 14.46 12.02
CA PRO A 542 -35.98 14.26 12.94
C PRO A 542 -35.85 12.93 13.68
N LYS A 543 -36.52 12.84 14.83
CA LYS A 543 -36.69 11.58 15.55
C LYS A 543 -37.45 10.59 14.66
N PRO A 544 -36.96 9.35 14.46
CA PRO A 544 -37.59 8.40 13.56
C PRO A 544 -39.02 8.08 14.01
N LEU A 545 -39.99 8.18 13.09
CA LEU A 545 -41.38 7.78 13.33
C LEU A 545 -41.61 6.33 12.87
N ALA A 546 -42.37 5.56 13.64
CA ALA A 546 -42.58 4.11 13.41
C ALA A 546 -43.25 3.73 12.06
N LYS A 547 -43.68 4.70 11.24
CA LYS A 547 -44.39 4.50 9.96
C LYS A 547 -43.69 5.11 8.73
N GLU A 548 -42.52 5.73 8.88
CA GLU A 548 -41.92 6.60 7.85
C GLU A 548 -41.38 5.91 6.57
N THR A 549 -41.34 4.58 6.49
CA THR A 549 -40.51 3.92 5.46
C THR A 549 -41.19 2.71 4.80
N GLN A 550 -42.25 2.94 4.03
CA GLN A 550 -42.90 1.89 3.23
C GLN A 550 -42.42 1.80 1.77
N SER A 551 -42.03 2.91 1.12
CA SER A 551 -41.51 2.86 -0.26
C SER A 551 -39.98 2.81 -0.30
N SER A 552 -39.41 2.03 -1.23
CA SER A 552 -37.95 1.89 -1.38
C SER A 552 -37.28 3.17 -1.89
N GLY A 553 -37.99 4.00 -2.66
CA GLY A 553 -37.50 5.30 -3.15
C GLY A 553 -37.36 6.33 -2.03
N ASP A 554 -38.35 6.41 -1.14
CA ASP A 554 -38.32 7.33 0.01
C ASP A 554 -37.20 6.97 0.99
N LYS A 555 -36.91 5.66 1.15
CA LYS A 555 -35.77 5.19 1.96
C LYS A 555 -34.42 5.73 1.46
N LEU A 556 -34.15 5.64 0.16
CA LEU A 556 -32.89 6.12 -0.44
C LEU A 556 -32.73 7.63 -0.23
N PHE A 557 -33.81 8.37 -0.48
CA PHE A 557 -33.82 9.82 -0.28
C PHE A 557 -33.56 10.18 1.20
N LEU A 558 -34.20 9.50 2.15
CA LEU A 558 -34.00 9.75 3.58
C LEU A 558 -32.58 9.42 4.05
N PHE A 559 -31.97 8.34 3.54
CA PHE A 559 -30.55 8.06 3.81
C PHE A 559 -29.65 9.20 3.32
N HIS A 560 -29.89 9.67 2.10
CA HIS A 560 -29.14 10.75 1.46
C HIS A 560 -29.27 12.10 2.18
N VAL A 561 -30.49 12.51 2.55
CA VAL A 561 -30.74 13.76 3.29
C VAL A 561 -30.01 13.76 4.63
N ARG A 562 -30.06 12.63 5.36
CA ARG A 562 -29.41 12.52 6.67
C ARG A 562 -27.89 12.51 6.55
N GLU A 563 -27.35 11.81 5.54
CA GLU A 563 -25.90 11.75 5.28
C GLU A 563 -25.34 13.13 4.98
N THR A 564 -25.96 13.86 4.04
CA THR A 564 -25.51 15.19 3.62
C THR A 564 -25.63 16.24 4.73
N ALA A 565 -26.70 16.18 5.53
CA ALA A 565 -26.85 17.02 6.71
C ALA A 565 -25.78 16.72 7.77
N LEU A 566 -25.51 15.44 8.07
CA LEU A 566 -24.46 15.04 9.00
C LEU A 566 -23.06 15.42 8.49
N SER A 567 -22.82 15.36 7.17
CA SER A 567 -21.59 15.85 6.56
C SER A 567 -21.37 17.34 6.88
N SER A 568 -22.41 18.17 6.85
CA SER A 568 -22.28 19.58 7.28
C SER A 568 -22.03 19.75 8.78
N ILE A 569 -22.62 18.89 9.63
CA ILE A 569 -22.35 18.86 11.08
C ILE A 569 -20.90 18.43 11.34
N TYR A 570 -20.39 17.44 10.61
CA TYR A 570 -19.01 17.00 10.71
C TYR A 570 -18.04 18.14 10.41
N ALA A 571 -18.28 18.89 9.33
CA ALA A 571 -17.49 20.08 9.01
C ALA A 571 -17.56 21.15 10.12
N PHE A 572 -18.73 21.36 10.73
CA PHE A 572 -18.90 22.25 11.89
C PHE A 572 -18.07 21.77 13.09
N LEU A 573 -18.10 20.48 13.43
CA LEU A 573 -17.33 19.92 14.54
C LEU A 573 -15.81 20.03 14.30
N LYS A 574 -15.36 19.95 13.05
CA LYS A 574 -13.93 20.13 12.71
C LYS A 574 -13.47 21.58 12.79
N HIS A 575 -14.20 22.49 12.14
CA HIS A 575 -13.75 23.88 11.96
C HIS A 575 -14.23 24.84 13.05
N CYS A 576 -15.33 24.54 13.72
CA CYS A 576 -16.00 25.43 14.69
C CYS A 576 -15.99 24.89 16.13
N ARG A 577 -14.95 24.16 16.53
CA ARG A 577 -14.77 23.64 17.90
C ARG A 577 -15.03 24.68 19.01
N PRO A 578 -14.60 25.96 18.91
CA PRO A 578 -14.86 26.96 19.96
C PRO A 578 -16.34 27.29 20.19
N LEU A 579 -17.23 26.99 19.24
CA LEU A 579 -18.68 27.20 19.38
C LEU A 579 -19.40 26.01 20.02
N CYS A 580 -18.71 24.88 20.20
CA CYS A 580 -19.28 23.65 20.75
C CYS A 580 -19.37 23.74 22.29
N THR A 581 -20.29 24.58 22.78
CA THR A 581 -20.65 24.60 24.20
C THR A 581 -21.36 23.30 24.60
N SER A 582 -21.44 23.01 25.90
CA SER A 582 -22.12 21.81 26.40
C SER A 582 -23.59 21.70 25.92
N ASP A 583 -24.31 22.81 25.78
CA ASP A 583 -25.67 22.83 25.21
C ASP A 583 -25.68 22.50 23.72
N VAL A 584 -24.76 23.08 22.93
CA VAL A 584 -24.63 22.78 21.49
C VAL A 584 -24.28 21.31 21.29
N ILE A 585 -23.30 20.79 22.03
CA ILE A 585 -22.89 19.38 21.98
C ILE A 585 -24.07 18.46 22.31
N LYS A 586 -24.87 18.75 23.35
CA LYS A 586 -26.05 17.96 23.71
C LYS A 586 -27.10 17.93 22.58
N ARG A 587 -27.38 19.09 21.96
CA ARG A 587 -28.32 19.17 20.84
C ARG A 587 -27.83 18.41 19.62
N LEU A 588 -26.54 18.55 19.27
CA LEU A 588 -25.91 17.80 18.18
C LEU A 588 -25.94 16.30 18.47
N SER A 589 -25.59 15.87 19.68
CA SER A 589 -25.64 14.47 20.13
C SER A 589 -27.04 13.89 19.95
N THR A 590 -28.08 14.62 20.39
CA THR A 590 -29.48 14.19 20.21
C THR A 590 -29.83 13.95 18.73
N MET A 591 -29.40 14.83 17.82
CA MET A 591 -29.66 14.69 16.38
C MET A 591 -28.87 13.54 15.73
N ILE A 592 -27.64 13.31 16.19
CA ILE A 592 -26.82 12.18 15.76
C ILE A 592 -27.45 10.86 16.26
N SER A 593 -27.87 10.80 17.53
CA SER A 593 -28.54 9.64 18.12
C SER A 593 -29.89 9.35 17.45
N ASN A 594 -30.65 10.37 17.03
CA ASN A 594 -31.84 10.17 16.18
C ASN A 594 -31.53 9.50 14.83
N SER A 595 -30.36 9.83 14.25
CA SER A 595 -29.90 9.24 12.99
C SER A 595 -29.42 7.80 13.18
N LEU A 596 -28.78 7.52 14.32
CA LEU A 596 -28.42 6.17 14.71
C LEU A 596 -29.67 5.30 14.96
N ALA A 597 -30.65 5.80 15.69
CA ALA A 597 -31.92 5.11 15.93
C ALA A 597 -32.67 4.81 14.63
N PHE A 598 -32.61 5.72 13.65
CA PHE A 598 -33.15 5.46 12.31
C PHE A 598 -32.42 4.34 11.58
N LEU A 599 -31.07 4.31 11.62
CA LEU A 599 -30.28 3.20 11.05
C LEU A 599 -30.60 1.85 11.71
N GLN A 600 -30.90 1.83 13.01
CA GLN A 600 -31.27 0.62 13.73
C GLN A 600 -32.70 0.17 13.40
N ALA A 601 -33.63 1.11 13.23
CA ALA A 601 -35.03 0.83 12.89
C ALA A 601 -35.22 0.46 11.40
N THR A 602 -34.31 0.88 10.52
CA THR A 602 -34.41 0.63 9.08
C THR A 602 -33.66 -0.64 8.68
N HIS A 603 -34.43 -1.68 8.34
CA HIS A 603 -33.86 -2.88 7.72
C HIS A 603 -33.63 -2.66 6.23
N VAL A 604 -32.36 -2.74 5.82
CA VAL A 604 -31.98 -2.87 4.41
C VAL A 604 -32.03 -4.35 4.05
N ALA A 605 -32.91 -4.70 3.10
CA ALA A 605 -33.02 -6.04 2.56
C ALA A 605 -31.71 -6.43 1.85
N PRO A 606 -31.38 -7.74 1.78
CA PRO A 606 -30.19 -8.20 1.07
C PRO A 606 -30.24 -7.81 -0.43
N PRO A 607 -29.07 -7.62 -1.05
CA PRO A 607 -28.96 -7.05 -2.38
C PRO A 607 -29.73 -7.86 -3.43
N SER A 608 -30.68 -7.24 -4.14
CA SER A 608 -31.45 -7.83 -5.23
C SER A 608 -31.04 -7.26 -6.60
N PRO A 609 -31.20 -7.98 -7.72
CA PRO A 609 -30.69 -7.55 -9.03
C PRO A 609 -31.39 -6.30 -9.62
N VAL A 610 -32.55 -5.93 -9.09
CA VAL A 610 -33.33 -4.76 -9.52
C VAL A 610 -33.52 -3.83 -8.33
N GLU A 611 -32.42 -3.20 -7.91
CA GLU A 611 -32.47 -2.21 -6.84
C GLU A 611 -32.62 -0.78 -7.38
N PRO A 612 -33.49 0.04 -6.78
CA PRO A 612 -33.51 1.46 -7.06
C PRO A 612 -32.17 2.08 -6.68
N LYS A 613 -31.63 2.92 -7.57
CA LYS A 613 -30.36 3.63 -7.36
C LYS A 613 -30.58 5.12 -7.32
N LEU A 614 -29.84 5.80 -6.45
CA LEU A 614 -29.75 7.26 -6.41
C LEU A 614 -28.29 7.65 -6.65
N PHE A 615 -28.01 8.47 -7.68
CA PHE A 615 -26.64 8.82 -8.10
C PHE A 615 -25.73 7.60 -8.34
N ASN A 616 -26.30 6.48 -8.84
CA ASN A 616 -25.67 5.16 -8.98
C ASN A 616 -25.41 4.39 -7.68
N HIS A 617 -25.75 4.94 -6.51
CA HIS A 617 -25.65 4.28 -5.23
C HIS A 617 -26.91 3.46 -4.93
N GLY A 618 -26.69 2.20 -4.51
CA GLY A 618 -27.74 1.35 -3.97
C GLY A 618 -28.06 1.68 -2.50
N PRO A 619 -29.11 1.06 -1.93
CA PRO A 619 -29.51 1.27 -0.54
C PRO A 619 -28.41 0.92 0.47
N ALA A 620 -27.66 -0.16 0.24
CA ALA A 620 -26.58 -0.56 1.14
C ALA A 620 -25.41 0.43 1.15
N GLU A 621 -25.03 0.97 -0.01
CA GLU A 621 -23.97 1.98 -0.10
C GLU A 621 -24.36 3.28 0.62
N LEU A 622 -25.62 3.74 0.46
CA LEU A 622 -26.11 4.93 1.16
C LEU A 622 -26.25 4.71 2.67
N GLU A 623 -26.70 3.52 3.09
CA GLU A 623 -26.71 3.13 4.51
C GLU A 623 -25.30 3.17 5.10
N ALA A 624 -24.31 2.65 4.37
CA ALA A 624 -22.92 2.66 4.78
C ALA A 624 -22.35 4.09 4.88
N LYS A 625 -22.63 4.97 3.91
CA LYS A 625 -22.26 6.39 3.98
C LYS A 625 -22.86 7.07 5.20
N LEU A 626 -24.16 6.87 5.45
CA LEU A 626 -24.82 7.42 6.63
C LEU A 626 -24.21 6.89 7.93
N ARG A 627 -23.99 5.59 8.05
CA ARG A 627 -23.37 4.97 9.23
C ARG A 627 -21.95 5.50 9.45
N CYS A 628 -21.17 5.64 8.38
CA CYS A 628 -19.83 6.21 8.44
C CYS A 628 -19.87 7.63 9.03
N ARG A 629 -20.78 8.48 8.54
CA ARG A 629 -20.95 9.87 9.06
C ARG A 629 -21.42 9.93 10.50
N VAL A 630 -22.36 9.07 10.89
CA VAL A 630 -22.80 8.99 12.30
C VAL A 630 -21.61 8.69 13.21
N LEU A 631 -20.80 7.67 12.87
CA LEU A 631 -19.62 7.30 13.66
C LEU A 631 -18.54 8.40 13.67
N ALA A 632 -18.30 9.05 12.53
CA ALA A 632 -17.35 10.15 12.44
C ALA A 632 -17.76 11.36 13.30
N CYS A 633 -19.04 11.73 13.29
CA CYS A 633 -19.58 12.78 14.16
C CYS A 633 -19.54 12.40 15.64
N LEU A 634 -19.89 11.16 15.99
CA LEU A 634 -19.79 10.67 17.37
C LEU A 634 -18.35 10.73 17.89
N LEU A 635 -17.37 10.35 17.06
CA LEU A 635 -15.95 10.43 17.41
C LEU A 635 -15.50 11.87 17.71
N GLU A 636 -15.92 12.85 16.91
CA GLU A 636 -15.57 14.26 17.19
C GLU A 636 -16.29 14.81 18.42
N VAL A 637 -17.56 14.42 18.64
CA VAL A 637 -18.30 14.79 19.86
C VAL A 637 -17.67 14.19 21.11
N GLU A 638 -17.20 12.94 21.03
CA GLU A 638 -16.50 12.23 22.10
C GLU A 638 -15.19 12.92 22.48
N ARG A 639 -14.39 13.33 21.49
CA ARG A 639 -13.16 14.11 21.67
C ARG A 639 -13.40 15.45 22.37
N MET A 640 -14.62 16.00 22.30
CA MET A 640 -15.01 17.25 22.97
C MET A 640 -15.70 17.03 24.34
N GLY A 641 -15.80 15.78 24.82
CA GLY A 641 -16.38 15.46 26.13
C GLY A 641 -17.90 15.28 26.14
N GLY A 642 -18.52 14.90 25.01
CA GLY A 642 -19.95 14.53 24.95
C GLY A 642 -20.30 13.32 25.84
N THR A 643 -21.52 13.30 26.40
CA THR A 643 -21.91 12.42 27.53
C THR A 643 -22.77 11.18 27.19
N GLU A 644 -22.86 10.74 25.93
CA GLU A 644 -23.62 9.52 25.56
C GLU A 644 -22.65 8.35 25.27
N ILE A 645 -22.08 7.78 26.34
CA ILE A 645 -20.87 6.94 26.25
C ILE A 645 -21.22 5.43 26.12
N GLU A 646 -22.29 4.93 26.77
CA GLU A 646 -22.55 3.47 26.86
C GLU A 646 -23.10 2.84 25.56
N GLU A 647 -24.19 3.39 24.97
CA GLU A 647 -24.78 2.86 23.71
C GLU A 647 -23.84 3.01 22.50
N SER A 648 -22.98 4.02 22.53
CA SER A 648 -21.99 4.31 21.50
C SER A 648 -20.90 3.23 21.41
N GLY A 649 -20.52 2.62 22.54
CA GLY A 649 -19.50 1.56 22.60
C GLY A 649 -19.95 0.26 21.92
N VAL A 650 -21.20 -0.16 22.16
CA VAL A 650 -21.78 -1.36 21.52
C VAL A 650 -21.97 -1.15 20.02
N THR A 651 -22.43 0.05 19.63
CA THR A 651 -22.58 0.44 18.22
C THR A 651 -21.24 0.43 17.49
N ALA A 652 -20.19 0.97 18.14
CA ALA A 652 -18.83 0.96 17.60
C ALA A 652 -18.29 -0.46 17.42
N LEU A 653 -18.51 -1.34 18.40
CA LEU A 653 -18.12 -2.76 18.33
C LEU A 653 -18.80 -3.47 17.15
N ALA A 654 -20.12 -3.33 17.00
CA ALA A 654 -20.86 -3.94 15.89
C ALA A 654 -20.37 -3.46 14.52
N ALA A 655 -19.94 -2.20 14.40
CA ALA A 655 -19.50 -1.61 13.14
C ALA A 655 -18.27 -2.29 12.52
N PHE A 656 -17.35 -2.83 13.34
CA PHE A 656 -16.14 -3.51 12.84
C PHE A 656 -16.12 -5.02 13.09
N ALA A 657 -16.91 -5.53 14.04
CA ALA A 657 -16.94 -6.94 14.41
C ALA A 657 -18.10 -7.74 13.78
N ASP A 658 -19.17 -7.07 13.30
CA ASP A 658 -20.27 -7.72 12.57
C ASP A 658 -20.56 -7.01 11.23
N PRO A 659 -19.63 -7.08 10.26
CA PRO A 659 -19.85 -6.51 8.93
C PRO A 659 -21.00 -7.25 8.23
N LYS A 660 -21.96 -6.50 7.68
CA LYS A 660 -23.07 -7.06 6.87
C LYS A 660 -22.51 -7.78 5.64
N ILE A 661 -23.07 -8.95 5.31
CA ILE A 661 -22.61 -9.76 4.17
C ILE A 661 -23.32 -9.31 2.89
N HIS A 662 -22.54 -8.94 1.87
CA HIS A 662 -23.04 -8.81 0.49
C HIS A 662 -23.07 -10.19 -0.19
N ILE A 663 -24.18 -10.52 -0.86
CA ILE A 663 -24.37 -11.83 -1.53
C ILE A 663 -23.27 -12.14 -2.56
N THR A 664 -22.64 -11.11 -3.14
CA THR A 664 -21.55 -11.27 -4.12
C THR A 664 -20.23 -11.78 -3.53
N SER A 665 -20.07 -11.78 -2.19
CA SER A 665 -18.82 -12.17 -1.51
C SER A 665 -18.66 -13.70 -1.31
N SER A 666 -19.47 -14.52 -1.99
CA SER A 666 -19.63 -15.94 -1.66
C SER A 666 -18.76 -16.90 -2.49
N LEU A 667 -17.92 -17.65 -1.76
CA LEU A 667 -17.37 -18.99 -2.00
C LEU A 667 -16.10 -19.08 -2.88
N GLY A 668 -14.98 -19.47 -2.25
CA GLY A 668 -13.77 -19.95 -2.93
C GLY A 668 -12.44 -19.35 -2.48
N TYR A 669 -12.44 -18.29 -1.67
CA TYR A 669 -11.20 -17.62 -1.28
C TYR A 669 -10.48 -18.35 -0.14
N THR A 670 -9.18 -18.61 -0.33
CA THR A 670 -8.29 -19.17 0.70
C THR A 670 -7.67 -18.11 1.60
N SER A 671 -7.65 -16.84 1.17
CA SER A 671 -7.05 -15.70 1.86
C SER A 671 -7.88 -14.44 1.63
N ILE A 672 -7.95 -13.57 2.64
CA ILE A 672 -8.61 -12.25 2.53
C ILE A 672 -7.92 -11.33 1.53
N TRP A 673 -6.60 -11.47 1.36
CA TRP A 673 -5.80 -10.63 0.47
C TRP A 673 -6.08 -10.90 -1.01
N ASP A 674 -6.71 -12.04 -1.32
CA ASP A 674 -7.12 -12.39 -2.68
C ASP A 674 -8.50 -11.83 -3.06
N VAL A 675 -9.23 -11.27 -2.09
CA VAL A 675 -10.54 -10.67 -2.32
C VAL A 675 -10.40 -9.35 -3.09
N CYS A 676 -11.16 -9.21 -4.18
CA CYS A 676 -11.05 -8.11 -5.15
C CYS A 676 -12.39 -7.40 -5.39
N ASP A 677 -13.26 -7.33 -4.39
CA ASP A 677 -14.56 -6.66 -4.49
C ASP A 677 -14.51 -5.21 -4.01
N ASN A 678 -13.35 -4.75 -3.53
CA ASN A 678 -13.15 -3.46 -2.89
C ASN A 678 -13.98 -3.25 -1.61
N PHE A 679 -14.38 -4.36 -0.95
CA PHE A 679 -15.11 -4.39 0.32
C PHE A 679 -14.40 -5.32 1.33
N ALA A 680 -14.01 -6.52 0.90
CA ALA A 680 -13.27 -7.53 1.67
C ALA A 680 -13.79 -7.75 3.09
N PHE A 681 -15.10 -7.99 3.17
CA PHE A 681 -15.84 -8.25 4.41
C PHE A 681 -15.72 -7.10 5.43
N GLY A 682 -15.59 -5.85 4.98
CA GLY A 682 -15.53 -4.69 5.86
C GLY A 682 -14.23 -4.59 6.67
N ILE A 683 -13.12 -5.08 6.13
CA ILE A 683 -11.80 -4.88 6.73
C ILE A 683 -11.49 -3.38 6.83
N SER A 684 -10.83 -2.94 7.92
CA SER A 684 -10.29 -1.59 8.00
C SER A 684 -9.35 -1.30 6.82
N PRO A 685 -9.55 -0.19 6.09
CA PRO A 685 -8.85 0.11 4.85
C PRO A 685 -7.36 0.38 5.07
N TYR A 686 -6.96 0.82 6.27
CA TYR A 686 -5.58 1.18 6.59
C TYR A 686 -4.80 0.05 7.29
N CYS A 687 -5.29 -1.19 7.24
CA CYS A 687 -4.56 -2.34 7.74
C CYS A 687 -3.19 -2.51 7.04
N LYS A 688 -3.14 -2.33 5.71
CA LYS A 688 -1.91 -2.32 4.91
C LYS A 688 -1.90 -1.13 3.98
N VAL A 689 -1.01 -0.18 4.23
CA VAL A 689 -0.73 0.91 3.27
C VAL A 689 0.35 0.44 2.31
N PRO A 690 0.07 0.33 0.99
CA PRO A 690 1.08 -0.13 0.03
C PRO A 690 2.20 0.90 -0.09
N GLN A 691 3.44 0.47 0.12
CA GLN A 691 4.62 1.32 -0.08
C GLN A 691 5.12 1.23 -1.52
N ASN A 692 5.02 0.04 -2.13
CA ASN A 692 5.42 -0.21 -3.51
C ASN A 692 4.26 -0.78 -4.32
N ILE A 693 4.39 -0.75 -5.65
CA ILE A 693 3.41 -1.31 -6.59
C ILE A 693 3.12 -2.79 -6.27
N ASP A 694 4.15 -3.59 -5.99
CA ASP A 694 3.99 -5.01 -5.68
C ASP A 694 3.20 -5.30 -4.40
N ASP A 695 3.18 -4.36 -3.44
CA ASP A 695 2.42 -4.53 -2.19
C ASP A 695 0.91 -4.42 -2.43
N MET A 696 0.49 -3.80 -3.54
CA MET A 696 -0.92 -3.61 -3.90
C MET A 696 -1.66 -4.92 -4.14
N LEU A 697 -0.95 -6.00 -4.47
CA LEU A 697 -1.56 -7.34 -4.62
C LEU A 697 -2.00 -7.94 -3.29
N GLU A 698 -1.50 -7.43 -2.17
CA GLU A 698 -1.92 -7.80 -0.83
C GLU A 698 -2.88 -6.78 -0.21
N VAL A 699 -3.40 -5.85 -1.00
CA VAL A 699 -4.32 -4.79 -0.54
C VAL A 699 -5.70 -5.03 -1.17
N PRO A 700 -6.72 -5.37 -0.37
CA PRO A 700 -8.02 -5.74 -0.89
C PRO A 700 -8.93 -4.53 -1.15
N VAL A 701 -8.59 -3.36 -0.60
CA VAL A 701 -9.39 -2.13 -0.67
C VAL A 701 -8.51 -0.98 -1.12
N PHE A 702 -8.91 -0.27 -2.17
CA PHE A 702 -8.21 0.89 -2.70
C PHE A 702 -9.00 2.18 -2.49
N ASP A 703 -8.26 3.25 -2.27
CA ASP A 703 -8.81 4.59 -2.12
C ASP A 703 -9.23 5.20 -3.46
N GLY A 704 -10.12 6.19 -3.38
CA GLY A 704 -10.58 6.93 -4.53
C GLY A 704 -11.19 8.27 -4.19
N ILE A 705 -11.08 9.19 -5.15
CA ILE A 705 -11.62 10.55 -5.01
C ILE A 705 -13.16 10.56 -5.04
N GLU A 706 -13.77 9.52 -5.61
CA GLU A 706 -15.22 9.37 -5.75
C GLU A 706 -15.93 8.82 -4.50
N HIS A 707 -15.19 8.36 -3.47
CA HIS A 707 -15.81 7.77 -2.29
C HIS A 707 -16.42 8.83 -1.37
N ASP A 708 -15.74 9.97 -1.23
CA ASP A 708 -16.14 11.05 -0.34
C ASP A 708 -15.62 12.40 -0.86
N TYR A 709 -16.51 13.38 -1.01
CA TYR A 709 -16.19 14.75 -1.47
C TYR A 709 -15.74 15.70 -0.33
N MET A 710 -15.82 15.27 0.94
CA MET A 710 -15.55 16.15 2.09
C MET A 710 -14.11 16.66 2.15
N HIS A 711 -13.15 15.94 1.57
CA HIS A 711 -11.74 16.37 1.47
C HIS A 711 -11.55 17.71 0.75
N LEU A 712 -12.56 18.17 -0.02
CA LEU A 712 -12.54 19.48 -0.67
C LEU A 712 -12.52 20.64 0.33
N PHE A 713 -13.15 20.51 1.50
CA PHE A 713 -13.29 21.60 2.49
C PHE A 713 -13.09 21.18 3.95
N VAL A 714 -13.00 19.89 4.26
CA VAL A 714 -12.58 19.37 5.57
C VAL A 714 -11.18 18.79 5.40
N GLU A 715 -10.17 19.56 5.78
CA GLU A 715 -8.78 19.14 5.65
C GLU A 715 -8.36 18.28 6.84
N GLU A 716 -8.35 16.97 6.62
CA GLU A 716 -7.53 16.05 7.40
C GLU A 716 -6.23 15.83 6.62
N HIS A 717 -5.09 15.80 7.32
CA HIS A 717 -3.74 15.85 6.73
C HIS A 717 -3.55 15.01 5.45
N GLU A 718 -2.94 15.62 4.42
CA GLU A 718 -2.31 15.04 3.22
C GLU A 718 -3.09 14.00 2.37
N GLN A 719 -4.29 13.58 2.76
CA GLN A 719 -5.05 12.55 2.05
C GLN A 719 -5.99 13.14 0.98
N GLU A 720 -5.59 12.98 -0.28
CA GLU A 720 -6.38 13.41 -1.46
C GLU A 720 -7.47 12.42 -1.88
N GLU A 721 -7.39 11.16 -1.43
CA GLU A 721 -8.29 10.07 -1.79
C GLU A 721 -8.75 9.38 -0.51
N THR A 722 -10.00 8.91 -0.49
CA THR A 722 -10.60 8.26 0.68
C THR A 722 -10.99 6.81 0.37
N PRO A 723 -11.08 5.93 1.38
CA PRO A 723 -11.57 4.57 1.17
C PRO A 723 -13.10 4.53 1.00
N PRO A 724 -13.65 3.40 0.52
CA PRO A 724 -15.09 3.18 0.44
C PRO A 724 -15.77 3.35 1.81
N ALA A 725 -16.97 3.93 1.81
CA ALA A 725 -17.73 4.20 3.02
C ALA A 725 -17.95 2.96 3.91
N GLU A 726 -18.14 1.79 3.31
CA GLU A 726 -18.32 0.51 4.02
C GLU A 726 -17.08 0.13 4.86
N ASN A 727 -15.89 0.36 4.33
CA ASN A 727 -14.63 0.13 5.05
C ASN A 727 -14.34 1.25 6.04
N CYS A 728 -14.73 2.49 5.73
CA CYS A 728 -14.65 3.61 6.66
C CYS A 728 -15.53 3.41 7.90
N VAL A 729 -16.66 2.70 7.81
CA VAL A 729 -17.49 2.33 8.98
C VAL A 729 -16.65 1.53 9.99
N ALA A 730 -15.89 0.54 9.53
CA ALA A 730 -15.03 -0.24 10.40
C ALA A 730 -13.93 0.63 11.03
N GLU A 731 -13.28 1.49 10.24
CA GLU A 731 -12.23 2.38 10.75
C GLU A 731 -12.74 3.33 11.84
N HIS A 732 -13.81 4.09 11.55
CA HIS A 732 -14.39 5.01 12.54
C HIS A 732 -14.93 4.25 13.77
N GLY A 733 -15.48 3.05 13.58
CA GLY A 733 -15.88 2.16 14.68
C GLY A 733 -14.72 1.76 15.58
N ILE A 734 -13.58 1.38 15.00
CA ILE A 734 -12.35 1.04 15.75
C ILE A 734 -11.84 2.26 16.53
N HIS A 735 -11.80 3.45 15.93
CA HIS A 735 -11.38 4.69 16.63
C HIS A 735 -12.34 5.06 17.76
N LEU A 736 -13.65 5.02 17.52
CA LEU A 736 -14.66 5.35 18.51
C LEU A 736 -14.64 4.35 19.67
N PHE A 737 -14.53 3.04 19.37
CA PHE A 737 -14.38 2.02 20.40
C PHE A 737 -13.13 2.29 21.26
N ALA A 738 -12.00 2.59 20.63
CA ALA A 738 -10.76 2.86 21.35
C ALA A 738 -10.82 4.10 22.25
N GLY A 739 -11.45 5.20 21.79
CA GLY A 739 -11.64 6.41 22.57
C GLY A 739 -12.60 6.23 23.75
N LEU A 740 -13.65 5.42 23.56
CA LEU A 740 -14.65 5.17 24.60
C LEU A 740 -14.23 4.11 25.62
N PHE A 741 -13.43 3.10 25.24
CA PHE A 741 -13.20 1.90 26.05
C PHE A 741 -12.71 2.19 27.47
N HIS A 742 -11.67 3.00 27.62
CA HIS A 742 -11.10 3.33 28.95
C HIS A 742 -11.98 4.27 29.78
N LYS A 743 -12.93 4.97 29.14
CA LYS A 743 -13.90 5.84 29.81
C LYS A 743 -15.09 5.07 30.40
N GLN A 744 -15.30 3.83 29.98
CA GLN A 744 -16.33 2.95 30.51
C GLN A 744 -15.98 2.42 31.89
N ASN A 745 -16.99 2.04 32.67
CA ASN A 745 -16.78 1.29 33.90
C ASN A 745 -16.20 -0.12 33.60
N ALA A 746 -15.56 -0.73 34.60
CA ALA A 746 -14.87 -2.02 34.43
C ALA A 746 -15.82 -3.17 33.99
N GLN A 747 -17.09 -3.15 34.42
CA GLN A 747 -18.08 -4.17 34.05
C GLN A 747 -18.47 -4.06 32.56
N VAL A 748 -18.61 -2.85 32.04
CA VAL A 748 -18.90 -2.57 30.64
C VAL A 748 -17.69 -2.92 29.78
N GLN A 749 -16.46 -2.63 30.23
CA GLN A 749 -15.24 -3.09 29.55
C GLN A 749 -15.20 -4.63 29.43
N GLU A 750 -15.47 -5.35 30.52
CA GLU A 750 -15.55 -6.82 30.54
C GLU A 750 -16.64 -7.33 29.58
N SER A 751 -17.82 -6.72 29.60
CA SER A 751 -18.93 -7.06 28.70
C SER A 751 -18.60 -6.81 27.23
N LEU A 752 -17.98 -5.69 26.89
CA LEU A 752 -17.59 -5.37 25.51
C LEU A 752 -16.56 -6.37 24.96
N LEU A 753 -15.57 -6.77 25.77
CA LEU A 753 -14.59 -7.79 25.38
C LEU A 753 -15.23 -9.17 25.22
N ALA A 754 -16.17 -9.55 26.10
CA ALA A 754 -16.91 -10.80 25.98
C ALA A 754 -17.80 -10.83 24.73
N GLN A 755 -18.45 -9.70 24.40
CA GLN A 755 -19.21 -9.55 23.15
C GLN A 755 -18.31 -9.65 21.92
N MET A 756 -17.12 -9.02 21.95
CA MET A 756 -16.12 -9.13 20.88
C MET A 756 -15.70 -10.59 20.64
N ALA A 757 -15.41 -11.33 21.71
CA ALA A 757 -15.08 -12.76 21.63
C ALA A 757 -16.24 -13.58 21.01
N THR A 758 -17.48 -13.27 21.39
CA THR A 758 -18.68 -13.94 20.86
C THR A 758 -18.85 -13.68 19.35
N LEU A 759 -18.66 -12.44 18.91
CA LEU A 759 -18.74 -12.09 17.49
C LEU A 759 -17.64 -12.74 16.65
N LEU A 760 -16.41 -12.83 17.19
CA LEU A 760 -15.31 -13.57 16.57
C LEU A 760 -15.63 -15.06 16.41
N ALA A 761 -16.13 -15.70 17.47
CA ALA A 761 -16.55 -17.10 17.44
C ALA A 761 -17.68 -17.34 16.42
N ASN A 762 -18.65 -16.42 16.33
CA ASN A 762 -19.72 -16.48 15.34
C ASN A 762 -19.18 -16.36 13.90
N ALA A 763 -18.22 -15.47 13.66
CA ALA A 763 -17.59 -15.33 12.35
C ALA A 763 -16.82 -16.60 11.95
N GLN A 764 -16.17 -17.26 12.92
CA GLN A 764 -15.49 -18.54 12.71
C GLN A 764 -16.49 -19.66 12.37
N ALA A 765 -17.63 -19.72 13.07
CA ALA A 765 -18.65 -20.74 12.91
C ALA A 765 -19.30 -20.74 11.51
N GLN A 766 -19.34 -19.58 10.85
CA GLN A 766 -19.95 -19.43 9.51
C GLN A 766 -19.12 -20.01 8.35
N ARG A 767 -17.97 -20.65 8.63
CA ARG A 767 -17.12 -21.35 7.64
C ARG A 767 -16.67 -20.48 6.45
N ASN A 768 -16.58 -19.16 6.64
CA ASN A 768 -15.98 -18.24 5.67
C ASN A 768 -14.63 -17.74 6.20
N PRO A 769 -13.49 -18.29 5.76
CA PRO A 769 -12.17 -17.95 6.30
C PRO A 769 -11.80 -16.49 6.04
N GLY A 770 -12.24 -15.91 4.92
CA GLY A 770 -12.03 -14.49 4.61
C GLY A 770 -12.75 -13.57 5.62
N ARG A 771 -14.02 -13.87 5.92
CA ARG A 771 -14.80 -13.11 6.92
C ARG A 771 -14.18 -13.20 8.31
N TYR A 772 -13.83 -14.41 8.76
CA TYR A 772 -13.19 -14.60 10.07
C TYR A 772 -11.88 -13.79 10.16
N THR A 773 -11.05 -13.84 9.11
CA THR A 773 -9.79 -13.07 9.07
C THR A 773 -10.03 -11.56 9.10
N ALA A 774 -11.02 -11.03 8.36
CA ALA A 774 -11.39 -9.60 8.42
C ALA A 774 -11.79 -9.17 9.83
N VAL A 775 -12.70 -9.90 10.46
CA VAL A 775 -13.21 -9.60 11.80
C VAL A 775 -12.08 -9.72 12.83
N GLN A 776 -11.22 -10.73 12.71
CA GLN A 776 -10.04 -10.90 13.57
C GLN A 776 -9.06 -9.73 13.43
N ILE A 777 -8.77 -9.28 12.21
CA ILE A 777 -7.92 -8.09 11.96
C ILE A 777 -8.55 -6.85 12.60
N ASN A 778 -9.84 -6.61 12.38
CA ASN A 778 -10.55 -5.44 12.92
C ASN A 778 -10.53 -5.44 14.46
N CYS A 779 -10.80 -6.59 15.10
CA CYS A 779 -10.77 -6.72 16.56
C CYS A 779 -9.36 -6.49 17.11
N LEU A 780 -8.32 -7.07 16.49
CA LEU A 780 -6.93 -6.85 16.90
C LEU A 780 -6.49 -5.39 16.69
N LEU A 781 -6.96 -4.72 15.63
CA LEU A 781 -6.73 -3.29 15.41
C LEU A 781 -7.43 -2.44 16.47
N ALA A 782 -8.66 -2.78 16.86
CA ALA A 782 -9.38 -2.10 17.94
C ALA A 782 -8.61 -2.24 19.25
N ILE A 783 -8.19 -3.46 19.62
CA ILE A 783 -7.37 -3.70 20.81
C ILE A 783 -6.05 -2.94 20.71
N LYS A 784 -5.33 -3.01 19.57
CA LYS A 784 -4.09 -2.25 19.39
C LYS A 784 -4.30 -0.76 19.63
N ARG A 785 -5.35 -0.17 19.03
CA ARG A 785 -5.67 1.25 19.22
C ARG A 785 -5.97 1.57 20.68
N THR A 786 -6.78 0.74 21.38
CA THR A 786 -7.05 0.91 22.82
C THR A 786 -5.77 0.88 23.65
N LEU A 787 -4.75 0.10 23.26
CA LEU A 787 -3.47 0.02 23.97
C LEU A 787 -2.50 1.16 23.63
N THR A 788 -2.88 2.05 22.70
CA THR A 788 -2.04 3.19 22.25
C THR A 788 -2.69 4.55 22.48
N THR A 789 -3.90 4.61 23.05
CA THR A 789 -4.55 5.87 23.39
C THR A 789 -3.75 6.61 24.47
N GLU A 790 -3.87 7.94 24.51
CA GLU A 790 -3.09 8.75 25.46
C GLU A 790 -3.65 8.66 26.90
N ASP A 791 -4.96 8.40 27.03
CA ASP A 791 -5.71 8.38 28.30
C ASP A 791 -5.95 6.97 28.88
N ILE A 792 -4.99 6.04 28.78
CA ILE A 792 -5.21 4.63 29.15
C ILE A 792 -5.46 4.43 30.66
N GLY A 793 -4.90 5.30 31.51
CA GLY A 793 -4.98 5.13 32.97
C GLY A 793 -4.55 3.74 33.43
N THR A 794 -5.10 3.26 34.55
CA THR A 794 -4.91 1.88 35.01
C THR A 794 -5.97 0.96 34.39
N VAL A 795 -5.54 -0.02 33.60
CA VAL A 795 -6.45 -1.00 33.00
C VAL A 795 -6.84 -2.06 34.04
N PRO A 796 -8.14 -2.37 34.24
CA PRO A 796 -8.58 -3.42 35.15
C PRO A 796 -8.00 -4.79 34.79
N ALA A 797 -7.62 -5.59 35.80
CA ALA A 797 -6.99 -6.91 35.59
C ALA A 797 -7.84 -7.87 34.74
N LYS A 798 -9.17 -7.83 34.90
CA LYS A 798 -10.09 -8.62 34.07
C LYS A 798 -10.10 -8.18 32.60
N SER A 799 -10.08 -6.87 32.34
CA SER A 799 -9.96 -6.32 30.99
C SER A 799 -8.64 -6.74 30.34
N MET A 800 -7.54 -6.72 31.12
CA MET A 800 -6.24 -7.22 30.67
C MET A 800 -6.26 -8.71 30.32
N SER A 801 -6.96 -9.54 31.12
CA SER A 801 -7.16 -10.96 30.83
C SER A 801 -7.93 -11.18 29.54
N GLY A 802 -9.08 -10.50 29.38
CA GLY A 802 -9.91 -10.59 28.17
C GLY A 802 -9.18 -10.14 26.91
N MET A 803 -8.39 -9.07 26.97
CA MET A 803 -7.52 -8.66 25.87
C MET A 803 -6.43 -9.70 25.56
N THR A 804 -5.83 -10.31 26.60
CA THR A 804 -4.81 -11.34 26.44
C THR A 804 -5.36 -12.55 25.68
N GLU A 805 -6.55 -13.01 26.04
CA GLU A 805 -7.21 -14.15 25.39
C GLU A 805 -7.43 -13.90 23.89
N LEU A 806 -8.00 -12.74 23.55
CA LEU A 806 -8.24 -12.34 22.15
C LEU A 806 -6.95 -12.18 21.34
N ILE A 807 -5.89 -11.64 21.94
CA ILE A 807 -4.59 -11.47 21.27
C ILE A 807 -3.90 -12.83 21.05
N VAL A 808 -3.95 -13.72 22.04
CA VAL A 808 -3.30 -15.03 21.98
C VAL A 808 -3.85 -15.87 20.83
N GLU A 809 -5.16 -15.82 20.57
CA GLU A 809 -5.78 -16.50 19.43
C GLU A 809 -5.13 -16.08 18.09
N GLY A 810 -4.82 -14.80 17.93
CA GLY A 810 -4.17 -14.26 16.73
C GLY A 810 -2.70 -14.68 16.54
N LEU A 811 -1.98 -15.04 17.61
CA LEU A 811 -0.58 -15.51 17.51
C LEU A 811 -0.45 -16.84 16.78
N SER A 812 -1.52 -17.65 16.80
CA SER A 812 -1.59 -18.96 16.15
C SER A 812 -2.17 -18.92 14.73
N SER A 813 -2.50 -17.74 14.21
CA SER A 813 -3.11 -17.59 12.87
C SER A 813 -2.17 -18.06 11.75
N SER A 814 -2.71 -18.64 10.68
CA SER A 814 -1.94 -18.94 9.46
C SER A 814 -1.52 -17.68 8.70
N ASP A 815 -2.24 -16.57 8.90
CA ASP A 815 -1.95 -15.30 8.25
C ASP A 815 -0.81 -14.53 8.93
N THR A 816 0.19 -14.12 8.15
CA THR A 816 1.38 -13.43 8.67
C THR A 816 1.08 -12.03 9.22
N TYR A 817 0.13 -11.32 8.63
CA TYR A 817 -0.24 -9.98 9.09
C TYR A 817 -1.01 -10.05 10.42
N VAL A 818 -1.96 -10.99 10.55
CA VAL A 818 -2.66 -11.25 11.81
C VAL A 818 -1.68 -11.60 12.94
N ARG A 819 -0.74 -12.54 12.69
CA ARG A 819 0.28 -12.91 13.68
C ARG A 819 1.12 -11.71 14.12
N ARG A 820 1.55 -10.88 13.17
CA ARG A 820 2.35 -9.69 13.46
C ARG A 820 1.57 -8.66 14.27
N LEU A 821 0.31 -8.42 13.92
CA LEU A 821 -0.56 -7.48 14.62
C LEU A 821 -0.84 -7.95 16.05
N ALA A 822 -1.15 -9.24 16.23
CA ALA A 822 -1.31 -9.84 17.55
C ALA A 822 -0.03 -9.74 18.39
N ALA A 823 1.13 -10.07 17.81
CA ALA A 823 2.42 -9.96 18.49
C ALA A 823 2.75 -8.52 18.93
N GLU A 824 2.44 -7.54 18.10
CA GLU A 824 2.60 -6.12 18.43
C GLU A 824 1.67 -5.69 19.57
N SER A 825 0.38 -6.04 19.49
CA SER A 825 -0.61 -5.76 20.54
C SER A 825 -0.23 -6.45 21.86
N PHE A 826 0.27 -7.68 21.82
CA PHE A 826 0.75 -8.41 22.99
C PHE A 826 1.91 -7.69 23.67
N GLY A 827 2.88 -7.21 22.88
CA GLY A 827 4.00 -6.42 23.39
C GLY A 827 3.55 -5.12 24.06
N ARG A 828 2.56 -4.42 23.50
CA ARG A 828 1.98 -3.20 24.11
C ARG A 828 1.24 -3.52 25.41
N LEU A 829 0.43 -4.59 25.42
CA LEU A 829 -0.28 -5.05 26.61
C LEU A 829 0.71 -5.36 27.75
N ALA A 830 1.83 -6.02 27.44
CA ALA A 830 2.87 -6.35 28.41
C ALA A 830 3.48 -5.11 29.08
N THR A 831 3.56 -3.96 28.38
CA THR A 831 4.04 -2.71 29.00
C THR A 831 3.06 -2.10 30.01
N LEU A 832 1.77 -2.41 29.91
CA LEU A 832 0.73 -1.92 30.82
C LEU A 832 0.50 -2.85 32.03
N GLY A 833 0.82 -4.13 31.90
CA GLY A 833 0.57 -5.16 32.94
C GLY A 833 1.55 -5.17 34.12
N GLY A 834 2.62 -4.38 34.09
CA GLY A 834 3.66 -4.36 35.12
C GLY A 834 4.56 -5.61 35.12
N SER A 835 5.66 -5.56 35.89
CA SER A 835 6.76 -6.55 35.81
C SER A 835 6.35 -8.01 36.11
N ALA A 836 5.41 -8.22 37.04
CA ALA A 836 4.93 -9.55 37.40
C ALA A 836 4.16 -10.21 36.24
N MET A 837 3.23 -9.48 35.61
CA MET A 837 2.47 -9.97 34.47
C MET A 837 3.38 -10.19 33.25
N THR A 838 4.29 -9.26 32.96
CA THR A 838 5.27 -9.40 31.88
C THR A 838 6.11 -10.66 32.05
N THR A 839 6.58 -10.94 33.27
CA THR A 839 7.38 -12.14 33.55
C THR A 839 6.59 -13.42 33.30
N SER A 840 5.32 -13.48 33.75
CA SER A 840 4.43 -14.61 33.46
C SER A 840 4.24 -14.80 31.97
N GLN A 841 3.92 -13.72 31.24
CA GLN A 841 3.69 -13.76 29.80
C GLN A 841 4.92 -14.22 29.01
N VAL A 842 6.13 -13.77 29.38
CA VAL A 842 7.38 -14.22 28.75
C VAL A 842 7.58 -15.72 28.97
N ASN A 843 7.37 -16.21 30.19
CA ASN A 843 7.50 -17.64 30.50
C ASN A 843 6.48 -18.47 29.72
N ASP A 844 5.23 -18.02 29.63
CA ASP A 844 4.17 -18.69 28.88
C ASP A 844 4.48 -18.78 27.37
N LEU A 845 5.03 -17.71 26.79
CA LEU A 845 5.45 -17.69 25.39
C LEU A 845 6.63 -18.63 25.13
N VAL A 846 7.64 -18.64 26.01
CA VAL A 846 8.78 -19.57 25.92
C VAL A 846 8.30 -21.01 26.00
N ASP A 847 7.44 -21.31 26.96
CA ASP A 847 6.86 -22.64 27.13
C ASP A 847 6.11 -23.09 25.87
N ARG A 848 5.32 -22.20 25.25
CA ARG A 848 4.62 -22.50 24.00
C ARG A 848 5.57 -22.74 22.83
N ILE A 849 6.65 -21.97 22.70
CA ILE A 849 7.64 -22.16 21.63
C ILE A 849 8.30 -23.54 21.76
N VAL A 850 8.63 -23.96 22.98
CA VAL A 850 9.29 -25.24 23.25
C VAL A 850 8.32 -26.42 23.06
N LYS A 851 7.08 -26.30 23.56
CA LYS A 851 6.09 -27.39 23.58
C LYS A 851 5.37 -27.57 22.25
N ASP A 852 4.95 -26.49 21.60
CA ASP A 852 4.20 -26.55 20.36
C ASP A 852 5.12 -26.89 19.18
N ARG A 853 4.67 -27.69 18.21
CA ARG A 853 5.41 -28.05 17.00
C ARG A 853 4.93 -27.27 15.77
N ASP A 854 3.82 -26.55 15.86
CA ASP A 854 3.30 -25.75 14.76
C ASP A 854 4.24 -24.56 14.44
N PRO A 855 4.76 -24.46 13.20
CA PRO A 855 5.57 -23.32 12.77
C PRO A 855 4.88 -21.96 12.94
N PHE A 856 3.55 -21.90 12.79
CA PHE A 856 2.81 -20.64 12.90
C PHE A 856 2.80 -20.12 14.34
N VAL A 857 2.50 -20.99 15.30
CA VAL A 857 2.49 -20.67 16.74
C VAL A 857 3.89 -20.25 17.20
N ARG A 858 4.92 -21.00 16.82
CA ARG A 858 6.32 -20.66 17.13
C ARG A 858 6.71 -19.31 16.55
N SER A 859 6.37 -19.04 15.30
CA SER A 859 6.63 -17.76 14.63
C SER A 859 5.90 -16.60 15.33
N GLY A 860 4.63 -16.76 15.68
CA GLY A 860 3.84 -15.76 16.39
C GLY A 860 4.42 -15.45 17.78
N CYS A 861 4.68 -16.47 18.58
CA CYS A 861 5.23 -16.33 19.93
C CYS A 861 6.64 -15.71 19.91
N THR A 862 7.49 -16.13 18.97
CA THR A 862 8.82 -15.54 18.74
C THR A 862 8.73 -14.06 18.39
N THR A 863 7.81 -13.70 17.49
CA THR A 863 7.59 -12.31 17.09
C THR A 863 7.08 -11.47 18.28
N ALA A 864 6.19 -12.04 19.11
CA ALA A 864 5.69 -11.40 20.31
C ALA A 864 6.80 -11.12 21.33
N LEU A 865 7.71 -12.06 21.58
CA LEU A 865 8.90 -11.83 22.43
C LEU A 865 9.76 -10.67 21.90
N GLY A 866 9.93 -10.57 20.59
CA GLY A 866 10.63 -9.45 19.94
C GLY A 866 9.94 -8.11 20.18
N TYR A 867 8.61 -8.04 20.09
CA TYR A 867 7.84 -6.82 20.37
C TYR A 867 7.81 -6.44 21.85
N ILE A 868 7.72 -7.42 22.76
CA ILE A 868 7.86 -7.20 24.21
C ILE A 868 9.20 -6.52 24.49
N HIS A 869 10.30 -7.05 23.94
CA HIS A 869 11.63 -6.45 24.09
C HIS A 869 11.69 -5.04 23.47
N LYS A 870 11.10 -4.85 22.29
CA LYS A 870 11.05 -3.55 21.60
C LYS A 870 10.35 -2.48 22.42
N PHE A 871 9.25 -2.81 23.10
CA PHE A 871 8.43 -1.83 23.81
C PHE A 871 8.84 -1.62 25.28
N LEU A 872 9.35 -2.65 25.96
CA LEU A 872 9.84 -2.49 27.34
C LEU A 872 11.12 -1.64 27.40
N GLY A 873 12.08 -1.91 26.51
CA GLY A 873 13.38 -1.21 26.47
C GLY A 873 14.19 -1.25 27.78
N GLY A 874 15.43 -0.75 27.74
CA GLY A 874 16.25 -0.47 28.94
C GLY A 874 16.53 -1.66 29.86
N ILE A 875 16.59 -1.42 31.17
CA ILE A 875 16.97 -2.38 32.22
C ILE A 875 15.93 -3.52 32.37
N ALA A 876 14.65 -3.24 32.15
CA ALA A 876 13.56 -4.22 32.25
C ALA A 876 13.70 -5.32 31.18
N ALA A 877 14.14 -4.98 29.97
CA ALA A 877 14.35 -5.93 28.89
C ALA A 877 15.54 -6.89 29.15
N VAL A 878 16.57 -6.44 29.88
CA VAL A 878 17.77 -7.24 30.19
C VAL A 878 17.44 -8.49 31.00
N TYR A 879 16.46 -8.42 31.91
CA TYR A 879 16.04 -9.56 32.73
C TYR A 879 15.51 -10.74 31.91
N HIS A 880 14.95 -10.46 30.72
CA HIS A 880 14.35 -11.49 29.86
C HIS A 880 15.23 -11.84 28.64
N LEU A 881 16.22 -10.99 28.30
CA LEU A 881 17.05 -11.14 27.10
C LEU A 881 17.77 -12.49 27.02
N LYS A 882 18.33 -12.98 28.13
CA LYS A 882 19.03 -14.28 28.16
C LYS A 882 18.09 -15.45 27.87
N SER A 883 16.86 -15.40 28.38
CA SER A 883 15.86 -16.45 28.13
C SER A 883 15.37 -16.42 26.68
N ILE A 884 15.16 -15.22 26.14
CA ILE A 884 14.73 -15.03 24.75
C ILE A 884 15.81 -15.50 23.77
N LEU A 885 17.07 -15.11 23.97
CA LEU A 885 18.20 -15.50 23.10
C LEU A 885 18.54 -17.00 23.14
N ASN A 886 18.23 -17.70 24.22
CA ASN A 886 18.47 -19.15 24.29
C ASN A 886 17.42 -19.97 23.50
N VAL A 887 16.26 -19.38 23.22
CA VAL A 887 15.12 -20.04 22.56
C VAL A 887 15.07 -19.70 21.07
N LEU A 888 15.49 -18.49 20.70
CA LEU A 888 15.69 -18.04 19.31
C LEU A 888 16.97 -18.64 18.71
#